data_AF-A0A946ARJ5-F1
#
_entry.id   AF-A0A946ARJ5-F1
#
_cell.length_a   1.000
_cell.length_b   1.000
_cell.length_c   1.000
_cell.angle_alpha   90.00
_cell.angle_beta   90.00
_cell.angle_gamma   90.00
#
_symmetry.space_group_name_H-M   'P 1'
#
loop_
_entity.id
_entity.type
_entity.pdbx_description
1 polymer ?
#
loop_
_entity_poly.entity_id
_entity_poly.type
_entity_poly.pdbx_seq_one_letter_code
_entity_poly.pdbx_strand_id
1 'polypeptide(L)'
;MTSMHPTPIAVLGPTNTGKTHYAMERMYGHASGMIGFPLRLLARENYDRAVARLGADKVALITGEEKIIPEKAAYFLCTVEAMPLDRRVAFMAIDEVQLAADPERGHVFTDRILHARGYQETLLLGAETIRRVLESLYPGIEIIIRKRMSRLNWSGQKKVTRLPRRSAVVVFSIAEVYQLAELIRRQRGGTAIVMGALSPRTRNAQVEMFQSGEVDYMVATDAIGMGLNMDIDHVAIAGSAKFDGRRTRGLSTAELAQIAGRAGRHTKDGTFGITDTCPMFEDEVIAAIEDHRFPFLNGVYWRNSNLDFRSPDHLLRSLEAPPDHAMLTRKGDAEDHLTLLNLLELEDVRVMAHGQKNVELLYEIAQVPDFQKTYTDSHMTMLARMYSHLVRGETLPNDWVAAQISRLDRIDGDIDTIMTRLAHIRTWTYITHRSAWIGSSVAALVDGSKSWQEEAKHIEDKLSDCLHTNLTQRFVDRRAAILSRRLKDNDQLVCAIRTDGTVLVEGEEVGHLDGFTFTPSFSEGDIEKPIIAAARKGLADEIRRRVQAVVASADAAFHLNNQGQIIWRESIIATLIKGHTIDQPRAEAKPSQMLEGDQLKAVADRLTRFAADMPRQKLEKLYGLLDENLTGMARGIAFQVFEALGVLPRRQVADLVQKLDEDGKRQLAKAGVRIGVDMLFMPDLLKPAQIEISALLFSLYHGEFPESGPPPAGRVAIDHIEGVSDSYWQATGYRRIGGRVMRVDMAERLAAVIRTESRKGIFRITEEMLSLAGATRDQMQIMIEDLGFIVSGEEASADPEKPAIILFERPAKPRRNPAKPASGDAAKANAKNVGAHKKGNGRDNGKGRSDKAAASKSNTKPKSPAPKPLDPNSPFAILAKLKSK
;
A
#
# COMPACT_ATOMS: atom_id res chain seq x y z
N MET A 1 -20.00 66.89 -18.03
CA MET A 1 -18.63 67.33 -17.67
C MET A 1 -17.65 66.39 -18.35
N THR A 2 -16.97 66.87 -19.39
CA THR A 2 -15.93 66.17 -20.14
C THR A 2 -14.78 65.78 -19.20
N SER A 3 -14.47 64.49 -19.07
CA SER A 3 -13.50 64.01 -18.08
C SER A 3 -12.08 64.45 -18.45
N MET A 4 -11.40 65.14 -17.52
CA MET A 4 -9.97 65.52 -17.58
C MET A 4 -8.99 64.32 -17.57
N HIS A 5 -9.47 63.09 -17.79
CA HIS A 5 -8.67 61.88 -17.70
C HIS A 5 -8.52 61.23 -19.08
N PRO A 6 -7.34 60.69 -19.41
CA PRO A 6 -7.13 59.95 -20.65
C PRO A 6 -8.02 58.70 -20.70
N THR A 7 -8.52 58.38 -21.88
CA THR A 7 -9.25 57.13 -22.15
C THR A 7 -8.35 55.93 -21.75
N PRO A 8 -8.89 54.90 -21.08
CA PRO A 8 -8.09 53.73 -20.72
C PRO A 8 -7.61 52.97 -21.95
N ILE A 9 -6.53 52.19 -21.80
CA ILE A 9 -6.01 51.28 -22.82
C ILE A 9 -6.27 49.84 -22.35
N ALA A 10 -6.82 48.99 -23.21
CA ALA A 10 -7.05 47.59 -22.89
C ALA A 10 -5.89 46.71 -23.39
N VAL A 11 -5.29 45.93 -22.50
CA VAL A 11 -4.29 44.90 -22.87
C VAL A 11 -4.92 43.54 -22.65
N LEU A 12 -5.28 42.87 -23.74
CA LEU A 12 -6.08 41.65 -23.72
C LEU A 12 -5.30 40.42 -24.21
N GLY A 13 -5.56 39.26 -23.64
CA GLY A 13 -4.98 37.99 -24.08
C GLY A 13 -5.16 36.86 -23.05
N PRO A 14 -4.87 35.60 -23.40
CA PRO A 14 -4.99 34.46 -22.48
C PRO A 14 -4.05 34.57 -21.26
N THR A 15 -4.15 33.62 -20.31
CA THR A 15 -3.19 33.50 -19.21
C THR A 15 -1.77 33.23 -19.74
N ASN A 16 -0.73 33.50 -18.94
CA ASN A 16 0.68 33.32 -19.32
C ASN A 16 1.13 34.15 -20.56
N THR A 17 0.71 35.42 -20.63
CA THR A 17 1.01 36.38 -21.71
C THR A 17 1.88 37.58 -21.27
N GLY A 18 2.27 37.64 -19.99
CA GLY A 18 3.07 38.72 -19.44
C GLY A 18 2.36 40.08 -19.30
N LYS A 19 1.02 40.12 -19.31
CA LYS A 19 0.22 41.36 -19.15
C LYS A 19 0.51 42.09 -17.84
N THR A 20 0.48 41.36 -16.72
CA THR A 20 0.76 41.92 -15.40
C THR A 20 2.19 42.45 -15.31
N HIS A 21 3.17 41.72 -15.87
CA HIS A 21 4.56 42.20 -15.96
C HIS A 21 4.66 43.50 -16.78
N TYR A 22 3.97 43.58 -17.91
CA TYR A 22 3.91 44.80 -18.71
C TYR A 22 3.34 45.98 -17.92
N ALA A 23 2.24 45.79 -17.19
CA ALA A 23 1.65 46.84 -16.36
C ALA A 23 2.57 47.28 -15.22
N MET A 24 3.28 46.35 -14.58
CA MET A 24 4.28 46.69 -13.55
C MET A 24 5.41 47.55 -14.14
N GLU A 25 5.96 47.19 -15.31
CA GLU A 25 7.00 48.00 -15.98
C GLU A 25 6.50 49.40 -16.36
N ARG A 26 5.26 49.51 -16.86
CA ARG A 26 4.63 50.81 -17.13
C ARG A 26 4.52 51.62 -15.85
N MET A 27 3.99 51.03 -14.78
CA MET A 27 3.86 51.68 -13.47
C MET A 27 5.18 52.24 -12.96
N TYR A 28 6.29 51.49 -13.07
CA TYR A 28 7.61 51.94 -12.64
C TYR A 28 8.14 53.16 -13.41
N GLY A 29 7.62 53.40 -14.63
CA GLY A 29 7.94 54.59 -15.42
C GLY A 29 7.22 55.87 -14.96
N HIS A 30 6.27 55.78 -14.03
CA HIS A 30 5.47 56.90 -13.53
C HIS A 30 5.84 57.29 -12.10
N ALA A 31 5.56 58.55 -11.72
CA ALA A 31 5.88 59.11 -10.41
C ALA A 31 5.07 58.47 -9.24
N SER A 32 3.90 57.94 -9.53
CA SER A 32 3.05 57.18 -8.60
C SER A 32 2.15 56.23 -9.35
N GLY A 33 1.71 55.14 -8.71
CA GLY A 33 0.95 54.11 -9.38
C GLY A 33 0.05 53.29 -8.46
N MET A 34 -1.04 52.76 -9.01
CA MET A 34 -1.91 51.82 -8.32
C MET A 34 -2.33 50.68 -9.24
N ILE A 35 -2.26 49.45 -8.75
CA ILE A 35 -2.75 48.28 -9.48
C ILE A 35 -3.74 47.50 -8.60
N GLY A 36 -4.93 47.27 -9.13
CA GLY A 36 -5.93 46.38 -8.56
C GLY A 36 -5.79 44.97 -9.11
N PHE A 37 -5.49 44.01 -8.23
CA PHE A 37 -5.38 42.59 -8.54
C PHE A 37 -6.65 41.84 -8.10
N PRO A 38 -7.05 40.79 -8.82
CA PRO A 38 -8.27 40.04 -8.48
C PRO A 38 -8.11 39.20 -7.21
N LEU A 39 -6.88 38.99 -6.73
CA LEU A 39 -6.61 38.12 -5.60
C LEU A 39 -5.49 38.67 -4.74
N ARG A 40 -5.62 38.44 -3.43
CA ARG A 40 -4.63 38.81 -2.41
C ARG A 40 -3.25 38.25 -2.71
N LEU A 41 -3.16 37.01 -3.15
CA LEU A 41 -1.88 36.35 -3.45
C LEU A 41 -1.13 37.04 -4.59
N LEU A 42 -1.84 37.47 -5.64
CA LEU A 42 -1.26 38.23 -6.73
C LEU A 42 -0.85 39.64 -6.30
N ALA A 43 -1.66 40.29 -5.46
CA ALA A 43 -1.29 41.59 -4.87
C ALA A 43 -0.01 41.47 -4.04
N ARG A 44 0.11 40.42 -3.21
CA ARG A 44 1.29 40.17 -2.37
C ARG A 44 2.53 39.85 -3.20
N GLU A 45 2.43 38.95 -4.17
CA GLU A 45 3.54 38.58 -5.05
C GLU A 45 4.11 39.81 -5.79
N ASN A 46 3.23 40.66 -6.33
CA ASN A 46 3.65 41.87 -7.03
C ASN A 46 4.11 42.97 -6.08
N TYR A 47 3.60 43.02 -4.85
CA TYR A 47 4.15 43.86 -3.78
C TYR A 47 5.59 43.47 -3.46
N ASP A 48 5.88 42.19 -3.21
CA ASP A 48 7.23 41.74 -2.88
C ASP A 48 8.21 42.03 -4.04
N ARG A 49 7.78 41.86 -5.30
CA ARG A 49 8.55 42.27 -6.50
C ARG A 49 8.78 43.77 -6.57
N ALA A 50 7.76 44.59 -6.28
CA ALA A 50 7.89 46.03 -6.30
C ALA A 50 8.81 46.52 -5.17
N VAL A 51 8.71 45.95 -3.97
CA VAL A 51 9.60 46.23 -2.83
C VAL A 51 11.05 45.90 -3.18
N ALA A 52 11.30 44.74 -3.79
CA ALA A 52 12.65 44.34 -4.20
C ALA A 52 13.27 45.32 -5.20
N ARG A 53 12.46 46.02 -6.01
CA ARG A 53 12.93 46.98 -7.02
C ARG A 53 12.99 48.43 -6.53
N LEU A 54 12.00 48.88 -5.76
CA LEU A 54 11.79 50.30 -5.42
C LEU A 54 12.14 50.65 -3.97
N GLY A 55 12.22 49.64 -3.09
CA GLY A 55 12.37 49.81 -1.65
C GLY A 55 11.03 49.71 -0.90
N ALA A 56 11.07 49.18 0.32
CA ALA A 56 9.89 48.95 1.15
C ALA A 56 9.20 50.25 1.62
N ASP A 57 9.90 51.38 1.64
CA ASP A 57 9.39 52.68 2.06
C ASP A 57 8.47 53.36 1.02
N LYS A 58 8.51 52.91 -0.24
CA LYS A 58 7.76 53.51 -1.37
C LYS A 58 6.56 52.70 -1.82
N VAL A 59 6.39 51.49 -1.33
CA VAL A 59 5.40 50.52 -1.83
C VAL A 59 4.44 50.14 -0.72
N ALA A 60 3.15 50.24 -1.00
CA ALA A 60 2.07 49.83 -0.11
C ALA A 60 1.38 48.55 -0.61
N LEU A 61 0.95 47.72 0.34
CA LEU A 61 0.08 46.57 0.11
C LEU A 61 -1.26 46.85 0.80
N ILE A 62 -2.37 46.77 0.07
CA ILE A 62 -3.71 46.93 0.64
C ILE A 62 -4.62 45.80 0.18
N THR A 63 -4.99 44.92 1.10
CA THR A 63 -5.98 43.87 0.88
C THR A 63 -7.06 43.96 1.97
N GLY A 64 -8.09 43.10 1.91
CA GLY A 64 -9.15 43.09 2.92
C GLY A 64 -8.66 42.76 4.33
N GLU A 65 -7.60 41.96 4.44
CA GLU A 65 -7.10 41.41 5.71
C GLU A 65 -5.70 41.91 6.09
N GLU A 66 -5.00 42.61 5.20
CA GLU A 66 -3.62 43.06 5.42
C GLU A 66 -3.41 44.43 4.81
N LYS A 67 -2.84 45.35 5.60
CA LYS A 67 -2.60 46.72 5.19
C LYS A 67 -1.21 47.16 5.63
N ILE A 68 -0.30 47.34 4.67
CA ILE A 68 1.05 47.85 4.87
C ILE A 68 1.15 49.16 4.08
N ILE A 69 1.18 50.28 4.79
CA ILE A 69 1.26 51.61 4.17
C ILE A 69 2.38 52.42 4.82
N PRO A 70 3.57 52.43 4.21
CA PRO A 70 4.64 53.35 4.59
C PRO A 70 4.24 54.82 4.43
N GLU A 71 4.84 55.72 5.20
CA GLU A 71 4.56 57.17 5.11
C GLU A 71 4.87 57.76 3.72
N LYS A 72 5.88 57.24 3.03
CA LYS A 72 6.35 57.70 1.71
C LYS A 72 5.82 56.87 0.53
N ALA A 73 4.76 56.08 0.76
CA ALA A 73 4.22 55.19 -0.27
C ALA A 73 3.71 55.95 -1.50
N ALA A 74 4.31 55.67 -2.66
CA ALA A 74 3.92 56.22 -3.96
C ALA A 74 3.28 55.15 -4.88
N TYR A 75 3.51 53.87 -4.59
CA TYR A 75 3.01 52.73 -5.37
C TYR A 75 2.11 51.84 -4.51
N PHE A 76 0.91 51.56 -5.00
CA PHE A 76 -0.13 50.85 -4.25
C PHE A 76 -0.52 49.56 -4.97
N LEU A 77 -0.23 48.42 -4.34
CA LEU A 77 -0.55 47.10 -4.85
C LEU A 77 -1.73 46.59 -4.03
N CYS A 78 -2.91 46.54 -4.65
CA CYS A 78 -4.17 46.34 -3.92
C CYS A 78 -4.95 45.16 -4.48
N THR A 79 -5.84 44.57 -3.69
CA THR A 79 -6.98 43.86 -4.31
C THR A 79 -7.93 44.88 -4.94
N VAL A 80 -8.64 44.51 -6.01
CA VAL A 80 -9.59 45.40 -6.72
C VAL A 80 -10.62 46.01 -5.75
N GLU A 81 -11.09 45.23 -4.78
CA GLU A 81 -12.02 45.66 -3.73
C GLU A 81 -11.41 46.74 -2.83
N ALA A 82 -10.13 46.60 -2.48
CA ALA A 82 -9.46 47.41 -1.46
C ALA A 82 -8.71 48.63 -2.06
N MET A 83 -8.89 48.91 -3.36
CA MET A 83 -8.29 50.07 -4.01
C MET A 83 -8.73 51.38 -3.35
N PRO A 84 -7.81 52.23 -2.84
CA PRO A 84 -8.15 53.51 -2.23
C PRO A 84 -8.41 54.58 -3.31
N LEU A 85 -9.65 54.66 -3.79
CA LEU A 85 -10.05 55.55 -4.89
C LEU A 85 -9.99 57.05 -4.55
N ASP A 86 -9.90 57.40 -3.26
CA ASP A 86 -9.63 58.76 -2.78
C ASP A 86 -8.22 59.24 -3.17
N ARG A 87 -7.29 58.33 -3.48
CA ARG A 87 -5.90 58.65 -3.84
C ARG A 87 -5.74 58.82 -5.34
N ARG A 88 -5.21 59.99 -5.75
CA ARG A 88 -4.84 60.27 -7.15
C ARG A 88 -3.43 59.75 -7.44
N VAL A 89 -3.30 58.94 -8.50
CA VAL A 89 -2.03 58.35 -8.96
C VAL A 89 -1.79 58.62 -10.45
N ALA A 90 -0.53 58.70 -10.87
CA ALA A 90 -0.20 58.94 -12.29
C ALA A 90 -0.64 57.77 -13.16
N PHE A 91 -0.32 56.56 -12.70
CA PHE A 91 -0.63 55.30 -13.38
C PHE A 91 -1.70 54.51 -12.63
N MET A 92 -2.65 53.95 -13.35
CA MET A 92 -3.62 53.01 -12.80
C MET A 92 -3.74 51.76 -13.66
N ALA A 93 -3.84 50.58 -13.04
CA ALA A 93 -4.23 49.37 -13.75
C ALA A 93 -5.24 48.53 -12.97
N ILE A 94 -6.10 47.84 -13.70
CA ILE A 94 -7.04 46.84 -13.16
C ILE A 94 -6.76 45.53 -13.89
N ASP A 95 -6.40 44.50 -13.14
CA ASP A 95 -6.09 43.17 -13.69
C ASP A 95 -7.32 42.25 -13.69
N GLU A 96 -7.33 41.29 -14.62
CA GLU A 96 -8.42 40.36 -14.91
C GLU A 96 -9.82 41.02 -15.05
N VAL A 97 -9.93 42.08 -15.87
CA VAL A 97 -11.19 42.84 -16.04
C VAL A 97 -12.38 42.01 -16.51
N GLN A 98 -12.17 40.86 -17.15
CA GLN A 98 -13.24 39.92 -17.52
C GLN A 98 -14.02 39.39 -16.31
N LEU A 99 -13.45 39.46 -15.10
CA LEU A 99 -14.14 39.14 -13.85
C LEU A 99 -15.28 40.10 -13.53
N ALA A 100 -15.44 41.19 -14.28
CA ALA A 100 -16.66 41.99 -14.27
C ALA A 100 -17.94 41.16 -14.60
N ALA A 101 -17.80 40.03 -15.31
CA ALA A 101 -18.88 39.07 -15.53
C ALA A 101 -19.02 38.00 -14.43
N ASP A 102 -18.23 38.07 -13.34
CA ASP A 102 -18.39 37.19 -12.20
C ASP A 102 -19.69 37.49 -11.43
N PRO A 103 -20.54 36.49 -11.16
CA PRO A 103 -21.80 36.72 -10.47
C PRO A 103 -21.65 37.28 -9.06
N GLU A 104 -20.61 36.92 -8.30
CA GLU A 104 -20.48 37.27 -6.89
C GLU A 104 -19.88 38.67 -6.74
N ARG A 105 -18.71 38.91 -7.37
CA ARG A 105 -17.90 40.12 -7.16
C ARG A 105 -17.71 40.99 -8.40
N GLY A 106 -18.28 40.61 -9.54
CA GLY A 106 -18.05 41.32 -10.81
C GLY A 106 -18.50 42.77 -10.81
N HIS A 107 -19.52 43.11 -10.02
CA HIS A 107 -19.98 44.49 -9.85
C HIS A 107 -18.88 45.45 -9.33
N VAL A 108 -17.95 44.97 -8.50
CA VAL A 108 -16.81 45.76 -8.02
C VAL A 108 -15.82 46.04 -9.15
N PHE A 109 -15.53 45.04 -9.98
CA PHE A 109 -14.66 45.21 -11.15
C PHE A 109 -15.27 46.19 -12.14
N THR A 110 -16.57 46.09 -12.41
CA THR A 110 -17.28 47.03 -13.27
C THR A 110 -17.19 48.45 -12.73
N ASP A 111 -17.41 48.66 -11.44
CA ASP A 111 -17.23 49.98 -10.81
C ASP A 111 -15.80 50.52 -11.00
N ARG A 112 -14.77 49.70 -10.78
CA ARG A 112 -13.38 50.13 -11.00
C ARG A 112 -13.11 50.43 -12.48
N ILE A 113 -13.61 49.60 -13.40
CA ILE A 113 -13.50 49.84 -14.84
C ILE A 113 -14.13 51.18 -15.20
N LEU A 114 -15.29 51.52 -14.64
CA LEU A 114 -16.02 52.76 -14.91
C LEU A 114 -15.38 54.00 -14.30
N HIS A 115 -14.87 53.90 -13.06
CA HIS A 115 -14.58 55.09 -12.26
C HIS A 115 -13.11 55.25 -11.85
N ALA A 116 -12.32 54.18 -11.79
CA ALA A 116 -10.94 54.27 -11.34
C ALA A 116 -10.03 54.79 -12.47
N ARG A 117 -9.33 55.92 -12.25
CA ARG A 117 -8.47 56.56 -13.26
C ARG A 117 -7.12 57.00 -12.71
N GLY A 118 -6.07 56.73 -13.49
CA GLY A 118 -4.79 57.44 -13.38
C GLY A 118 -4.88 58.79 -14.09
N TYR A 119 -4.18 59.80 -13.59
CA TYR A 119 -4.18 61.12 -14.23
C TYR A 119 -3.25 61.21 -15.47
N GLN A 120 -2.36 60.23 -15.69
CA GLN A 120 -1.54 60.12 -16.91
C GLN A 120 -1.86 58.89 -17.75
N GLU A 121 -2.04 57.71 -17.12
CA GLU A 121 -2.28 56.47 -17.84
C GLU A 121 -3.22 55.55 -17.04
N THR A 122 -4.13 54.86 -17.74
CA THR A 122 -4.99 53.81 -17.17
C THR A 122 -4.97 52.56 -18.05
N LEU A 123 -4.64 51.40 -17.50
CA LEU A 123 -4.64 50.11 -18.19
C LEU A 123 -5.74 49.18 -17.67
N LEU A 124 -6.45 48.52 -18.60
CA LEU A 124 -7.39 47.45 -18.32
C LEU A 124 -6.79 46.14 -18.84
N LEU A 125 -6.41 45.22 -17.94
CA LEU A 125 -5.76 43.98 -18.30
C LEU A 125 -6.75 42.82 -18.18
N GLY A 126 -6.82 41.93 -19.16
CA GLY A 126 -7.73 40.78 -19.06
C GLY A 126 -7.70 39.82 -20.23
N ALA A 127 -8.70 38.95 -20.28
CA ALA A 127 -8.94 38.03 -21.40
C ALA A 127 -9.59 38.78 -22.58
N GLU A 128 -9.39 38.28 -23.81
CA GLU A 128 -10.01 38.88 -25.01
C GLU A 128 -11.54 38.81 -25.01
N THR A 129 -12.13 37.91 -24.22
CA THR A 129 -13.59 37.74 -24.14
C THR A 129 -14.35 39.00 -23.70
N ILE A 130 -13.74 39.90 -22.91
CA ILE A 130 -14.39 41.15 -22.49
C ILE A 130 -14.36 42.25 -23.56
N ARG A 131 -13.60 42.07 -24.64
CA ARG A 131 -13.35 43.09 -25.67
C ARG A 131 -14.60 43.87 -26.09
N ARG A 132 -15.68 43.17 -26.45
CA ARG A 132 -16.94 43.79 -26.90
C ARG A 132 -17.60 44.67 -25.83
N VAL A 133 -17.50 44.28 -24.56
CA VAL A 133 -18.01 45.08 -23.45
C VAL A 133 -17.18 46.37 -23.32
N LEU A 134 -15.85 46.28 -23.38
CA LEU A 134 -14.98 47.45 -23.29
C LEU A 134 -15.16 48.40 -24.48
N GLU A 135 -15.28 47.89 -25.70
CA GLU A 135 -15.53 48.69 -26.91
C GLU A 135 -16.89 49.42 -26.83
N SER A 136 -17.89 48.79 -26.21
CA SER A 136 -19.20 49.40 -26.00
C SER A 136 -19.20 50.46 -24.89
N LEU A 137 -18.51 50.20 -23.76
CA LEU A 137 -18.43 51.14 -22.64
C LEU A 137 -17.52 52.34 -22.95
N TYR A 138 -16.46 52.13 -23.75
CA TYR A 138 -15.51 53.15 -24.17
C TYR A 138 -15.35 53.14 -25.70
N PRO A 139 -16.21 53.87 -26.42
CA PRO A 139 -16.07 54.01 -27.87
C PRO A 139 -14.68 54.57 -28.24
N GLY A 140 -13.94 53.84 -29.07
CA GLY A 140 -12.58 54.22 -29.49
C GLY A 140 -11.45 53.82 -28.54
N ILE A 141 -11.71 52.92 -27.58
CA ILE A 141 -10.67 52.35 -26.71
C ILE A 141 -9.54 51.69 -27.52
N GLU A 142 -8.29 51.97 -27.15
CA GLU A 142 -7.13 51.27 -27.72
C GLU A 142 -7.02 49.86 -27.15
N ILE A 143 -6.87 48.85 -28.02
CA ILE A 143 -6.78 47.43 -27.63
C ILE A 143 -5.48 46.80 -28.13
N ILE A 144 -4.68 46.30 -27.20
CA ILE A 144 -3.43 45.59 -27.45
C ILE A 144 -3.63 44.11 -27.17
N ILE A 145 -3.59 43.26 -28.21
CA ILE A 145 -3.74 41.81 -28.08
C ILE A 145 -2.38 41.13 -27.88
N ARG A 146 -2.26 40.29 -26.84
CA ARG A 146 -1.06 39.49 -26.55
C ARG A 146 -1.31 37.99 -26.73
N LYS A 147 -0.39 37.30 -27.41
CA LYS A 147 -0.43 35.83 -27.62
C LYS A 147 0.24 35.07 -26.47
N ARG A 148 -0.24 33.86 -26.17
CA ARG A 148 0.32 32.98 -25.13
C ARG A 148 1.77 32.59 -25.46
N MET A 149 2.63 32.50 -24.44
CA MET A 149 4.06 32.19 -24.61
C MET A 149 4.38 30.69 -24.73
N SER A 150 3.49 29.81 -24.25
CA SER A 150 3.64 28.34 -24.27
C SER A 150 2.46 27.66 -24.95
N ARG A 151 2.65 26.43 -25.43
CA ARG A 151 1.57 25.58 -25.96
C ARG A 151 0.92 24.79 -24.84
N LEU A 152 -0.39 24.56 -24.99
CA LEU A 152 -1.19 23.73 -24.10
C LEU A 152 -1.79 22.61 -24.94
N ASN A 153 -1.38 21.36 -24.67
CA ASN A 153 -1.77 20.22 -25.50
C ASN A 153 -2.71 19.27 -24.73
N TRP A 154 -3.70 18.72 -25.44
CA TRP A 154 -4.57 17.66 -24.95
C TRP A 154 -3.82 16.35 -24.80
N SER A 155 -4.03 15.66 -23.68
CA SER A 155 -3.36 14.39 -23.36
C SER A 155 -4.31 13.21 -23.14
N GLY A 156 -5.60 13.41 -23.43
CA GLY A 156 -6.64 12.40 -23.33
C GLY A 156 -7.14 12.12 -21.92
N GLN A 157 -7.90 11.05 -21.80
CA GLN A 157 -8.41 10.52 -20.55
C GLN A 157 -7.38 9.59 -19.90
N LYS A 158 -7.08 9.80 -18.62
CA LYS A 158 -6.15 8.97 -17.85
C LYS A 158 -6.72 8.69 -16.46
N LYS A 159 -6.49 7.48 -15.96
CA LYS A 159 -6.72 7.18 -14.54
C LYS A 159 -5.84 8.09 -13.69
N VAL A 160 -6.35 8.55 -12.53
CA VAL A 160 -5.60 9.37 -11.57
C VAL A 160 -4.24 8.77 -11.23
N THR A 161 -4.19 7.45 -11.16
CA THR A 161 -3.00 6.65 -10.86
C THR A 161 -1.93 6.72 -11.95
N ARG A 162 -2.28 7.07 -13.20
CA ARG A 162 -1.37 7.15 -14.35
C ARG A 162 -1.00 8.58 -14.74
N LEU A 163 -1.39 9.56 -13.93
CA LEU A 163 -1.02 10.95 -14.17
C LEU A 163 0.50 11.15 -14.03
N PRO A 164 1.11 11.99 -14.88
CA PRO A 164 2.55 12.30 -14.79
C PRO A 164 2.88 13.02 -13.47
N ARG A 165 4.17 13.13 -13.13
CA ARG A 165 4.60 13.96 -11.99
C ARG A 165 4.21 15.43 -12.23
N ARG A 166 4.13 16.21 -11.15
CA ARG A 166 3.74 17.64 -11.20
C ARG A 166 2.32 17.83 -11.77
N SER A 167 1.41 16.91 -11.42
CA SER A 167 0.02 16.96 -11.85
C SER A 167 -0.90 17.58 -10.80
N ALA A 168 -1.81 18.43 -11.25
CA ALA A 168 -2.93 18.91 -10.45
C ALA A 168 -4.24 18.26 -10.92
N VAL A 169 -4.98 17.65 -10.00
CA VAL A 169 -6.30 17.08 -10.26
C VAL A 169 -7.36 18.04 -9.74
N VAL A 170 -8.25 18.50 -10.63
CA VAL A 170 -9.24 19.52 -10.31
C VAL A 170 -10.63 18.90 -10.19
N VAL A 171 -11.22 19.05 -9.02
CA VAL A 171 -12.55 18.56 -8.64
C VAL A 171 -13.47 19.72 -8.26
N PHE A 172 -14.77 19.45 -8.13
CA PHE A 172 -15.78 20.49 -7.86
C PHE A 172 -16.57 20.25 -6.57
N SER A 173 -16.13 19.28 -5.75
CA SER A 173 -16.68 19.04 -4.41
C SER A 173 -15.60 18.68 -3.40
N ILE A 174 -15.79 19.07 -2.13
CA ILE A 174 -14.84 18.77 -1.03
C ILE A 174 -14.75 17.26 -0.78
N ALA A 175 -15.86 16.53 -0.91
CA ALA A 175 -15.90 15.08 -0.75
C ALA A 175 -14.97 14.37 -1.77
N GLU A 176 -15.03 14.79 -3.04
CA GLU A 176 -14.13 14.28 -4.08
C GLU A 176 -12.67 14.66 -3.84
N VAL A 177 -12.40 15.86 -3.29
CA VAL A 177 -11.04 16.25 -2.91
C VAL A 177 -10.44 15.20 -1.97
N TYR A 178 -11.14 14.88 -0.88
CA TYR A 178 -10.66 13.90 0.09
C TYR A 178 -10.56 12.49 -0.50
N GLN A 179 -11.54 12.08 -1.32
CA GLN A 179 -11.53 10.76 -1.96
C GLN A 179 -10.32 10.56 -2.88
N LEU A 180 -10.07 11.52 -3.78
CA LEU A 180 -8.94 11.47 -4.70
C LEU A 180 -7.62 11.66 -3.96
N ALA A 181 -7.60 12.50 -2.93
CA ALA A 181 -6.40 12.69 -2.15
C ALA A 181 -5.96 11.41 -1.42
N GLU A 182 -6.92 10.68 -0.84
CA GLU A 182 -6.67 9.39 -0.21
C GLU A 182 -6.20 8.34 -1.22
N LEU A 183 -6.79 8.33 -2.42
CA LEU A 183 -6.37 7.44 -3.52
C LEU A 183 -4.92 7.73 -3.94
N ILE A 184 -4.56 8.99 -4.12
CA ILE A 184 -3.20 9.40 -4.52
C ILE A 184 -2.22 9.10 -3.40
N ARG A 185 -2.56 9.40 -2.14
CA ARG A 185 -1.72 9.06 -0.98
C ARG A 185 -1.37 7.57 -0.96
N ARG A 186 -2.37 6.69 -1.08
CA ARG A 186 -2.18 5.23 -1.07
C ARG A 186 -1.26 4.72 -2.18
N GLN A 187 -1.25 5.37 -3.34
CA GLN A 187 -0.51 4.86 -4.51
C GLN A 187 0.77 5.62 -4.86
N ARG A 188 0.88 6.88 -4.42
CA ARG A 188 1.96 7.81 -4.80
C ARG A 188 2.68 8.40 -3.59
N GLY A 189 2.31 8.01 -2.37
CA GLY A 189 2.96 8.44 -1.14
C GLY A 189 2.46 9.77 -0.59
N GLY A 190 1.83 10.64 -1.38
CA GLY A 190 1.20 11.85 -0.85
C GLY A 190 0.70 12.83 -1.89
N THR A 191 -0.11 13.78 -1.44
CA THR A 191 -0.65 14.86 -2.28
C THR A 191 -0.90 16.11 -1.46
N ALA A 192 -0.69 17.27 -2.07
CA ALA A 192 -1.14 18.55 -1.53
C ALA A 192 -2.64 18.72 -1.76
N ILE A 193 -3.30 19.47 -0.88
CA ILE A 193 -4.72 19.81 -1.03
C ILE A 193 -4.89 21.33 -1.09
N VAL A 194 -5.58 21.81 -2.12
CA VAL A 194 -5.88 23.24 -2.29
C VAL A 194 -7.37 23.44 -2.55
N MET A 195 -8.07 24.03 -1.57
CA MET A 195 -9.50 24.33 -1.69
C MET A 195 -9.77 25.82 -1.41
N GLY A 196 -10.84 26.37 -2.00
CA GLY A 196 -11.22 27.77 -1.81
C GLY A 196 -11.49 28.15 -0.34
N ALA A 197 -12.01 27.21 0.46
CA ALA A 197 -12.31 27.40 1.87
C ALA A 197 -11.07 27.43 2.79
N LEU A 198 -9.89 26.99 2.32
CA LEU A 198 -8.67 27.05 3.12
C LEU A 198 -8.24 28.51 3.34
N SER A 199 -7.77 28.83 4.54
CA SER A 199 -7.16 30.12 4.82
C SER A 199 -5.93 30.34 3.93
N PRO A 200 -5.56 31.61 3.67
CA PRO A 200 -4.36 31.93 2.89
C PRO A 200 -3.11 31.22 3.41
N ARG A 201 -2.96 31.15 4.73
CA ARG A 201 -1.82 30.50 5.40
C ARG A 201 -1.76 29.00 5.12
N THR A 202 -2.84 28.25 5.37
CA THR A 202 -2.89 26.81 5.09
C THR A 202 -2.70 26.52 3.60
N ARG A 203 -3.32 27.33 2.73
CA ARG A 203 -3.20 27.22 1.28
C ARG A 203 -1.76 27.39 0.82
N ASN A 204 -1.05 28.41 1.31
CA ASN A 204 0.35 28.65 0.97
C ASN A 204 1.25 27.52 1.44
N ALA A 205 1.05 27.00 2.65
CA ALA A 205 1.84 25.87 3.16
C ALA A 205 1.63 24.59 2.33
N GLN A 206 0.41 24.30 1.86
CA GLN A 206 0.12 23.18 0.96
C GLN A 206 0.76 23.38 -0.43
N VAL A 207 0.75 24.62 -0.92
CA VAL A 207 1.37 24.98 -2.21
C VAL A 207 2.89 24.90 -2.14
N GLU A 208 3.48 25.34 -1.03
CA GLU A 208 4.92 25.25 -0.75
C GLU A 208 5.37 23.79 -0.71
N MET A 209 4.63 22.91 -0.04
CA MET A 209 4.89 21.46 -0.03
C MET A 209 4.88 20.87 -1.46
N PHE A 210 3.97 21.31 -2.31
CA PHE A 210 3.98 20.90 -3.72
C PHE A 210 5.18 21.48 -4.47
N GLN A 211 5.52 22.76 -4.26
CA GLN A 211 6.64 23.40 -4.96
C GLN A 211 8.01 22.90 -4.54
N SER A 212 8.21 22.63 -3.25
CA SER A 212 9.44 22.03 -2.70
C SER A 212 9.69 20.61 -3.23
N GLY A 213 8.65 19.99 -3.80
CA GLY A 213 8.69 18.62 -4.30
C GLY A 213 8.59 17.59 -3.18
N GLU A 214 8.08 17.96 -1.99
CA GLU A 214 7.66 17.01 -0.97
C GLU A 214 6.52 16.12 -1.47
N VAL A 215 5.65 16.67 -2.32
CA VAL A 215 4.61 15.93 -3.05
C VAL A 215 4.59 16.33 -4.52
N ASP A 216 4.44 15.35 -5.41
CA ASP A 216 4.39 15.56 -6.87
C ASP A 216 2.98 15.81 -7.40
N TYR A 217 1.98 15.60 -6.56
CA TYR A 217 0.57 15.64 -6.92
C TYR A 217 -0.17 16.63 -6.03
N MET A 218 -1.19 17.26 -6.60
CA MET A 218 -2.11 18.13 -5.89
C MET A 218 -3.54 17.79 -6.28
N VAL A 219 -4.44 17.76 -5.30
CA VAL A 219 -5.88 17.73 -5.55
C VAL A 219 -6.46 19.08 -5.16
N ALA A 220 -7.24 19.68 -6.03
CA ALA A 220 -7.73 21.02 -5.81
C ALA A 220 -9.12 21.29 -6.33
N THR A 221 -9.77 22.32 -5.80
CA THR A 221 -10.99 22.89 -6.39
C THR A 221 -10.65 23.90 -7.49
N ASP A 222 -11.66 24.38 -8.21
CA ASP A 222 -11.54 25.44 -9.23
C ASP A 222 -10.86 26.74 -8.74
N ALA A 223 -10.77 26.92 -7.42
CA ALA A 223 -9.93 27.93 -6.77
C ALA A 223 -8.49 28.02 -7.29
N ILE A 224 -7.88 26.95 -7.82
CA ILE A 224 -6.53 27.03 -8.43
C ILE A 224 -6.52 27.78 -9.76
N GLY A 225 -7.69 27.88 -10.41
CA GLY A 225 -7.90 28.60 -11.67
C GLY A 225 -7.64 30.09 -11.53
N MET A 226 -7.48 30.62 -10.32
CA MET A 226 -7.19 32.02 -10.03
C MET A 226 -6.08 32.12 -8.98
N GLY A 227 -4.87 32.54 -9.39
CA GLY A 227 -3.91 33.21 -8.51
C GLY A 227 -3.08 32.37 -7.53
N LEU A 228 -2.59 31.19 -7.94
CA LEU A 228 -1.45 30.55 -7.30
C LEU A 228 -0.26 30.41 -8.28
N ASN A 229 0.92 30.86 -7.84
CA ASN A 229 2.16 30.77 -8.61
C ASN A 229 2.79 29.37 -8.48
N MET A 230 2.24 28.34 -9.13
CA MET A 230 2.68 26.93 -9.03
C MET A 230 3.16 26.34 -10.35
N ASP A 231 4.30 25.66 -10.35
CA ASP A 231 4.81 24.96 -11.53
C ASP A 231 4.09 23.62 -11.76
N ILE A 232 2.96 23.69 -12.45
CA ILE A 232 2.14 22.53 -12.82
C ILE A 232 2.44 22.17 -14.28
N ASP A 233 2.83 20.92 -14.52
CA ASP A 233 3.12 20.42 -15.87
C ASP A 233 1.87 19.82 -16.53
N HIS A 234 0.96 19.29 -15.71
CA HIS A 234 -0.25 18.63 -16.16
C HIS A 234 -1.46 18.99 -15.30
N VAL A 235 -2.59 19.31 -15.93
CA VAL A 235 -3.87 19.50 -15.25
C VAL A 235 -4.86 18.43 -15.70
N ALA A 236 -5.41 17.68 -14.76
CA ALA A 236 -6.45 16.68 -14.98
C ALA A 236 -7.77 17.15 -14.39
N ILE A 237 -8.82 17.24 -15.20
CA ILE A 237 -10.15 17.66 -14.76
C ILE A 237 -10.97 16.41 -14.41
N ALA A 238 -11.53 16.37 -13.19
CA ALA A 238 -12.19 15.19 -12.65
C ALA A 238 -13.72 15.17 -12.78
N GLY A 239 -14.32 16.31 -13.15
CA GLY A 239 -15.76 16.44 -13.40
C GLY A 239 -16.07 17.56 -14.39
N SER A 240 -17.25 17.51 -15.00
CA SER A 240 -17.70 18.51 -16.00
C SER A 240 -18.77 19.47 -15.47
N ALA A 241 -19.17 19.33 -14.21
CA ALA A 241 -20.22 20.12 -13.58
C ALA A 241 -19.79 20.62 -12.20
N LYS A 242 -20.32 21.78 -11.79
CA LYS A 242 -20.10 22.36 -10.46
C LYS A 242 -21.40 22.86 -9.86
N PHE A 243 -21.43 22.92 -8.52
CA PHE A 243 -22.50 23.57 -7.77
C PHE A 243 -22.15 25.05 -7.59
N ASP A 244 -23.02 25.95 -8.07
CA ASP A 244 -22.82 27.40 -8.00
C ASP A 244 -23.47 28.05 -6.76
N GLY A 245 -23.84 27.26 -5.76
CA GLY A 245 -24.61 27.70 -4.60
C GLY A 245 -26.12 27.54 -4.76
N ARG A 246 -26.63 27.41 -6.00
CA ARG A 246 -28.06 27.22 -6.28
C ARG A 246 -28.36 25.91 -6.99
N ARG A 247 -27.59 25.59 -8.03
CA ARG A 247 -27.81 24.37 -8.83
C ARG A 247 -26.49 23.81 -9.33
N THR A 248 -26.51 22.53 -9.63
CA THR A 248 -25.41 21.89 -10.37
C THR A 248 -25.55 22.24 -11.86
N ARG A 249 -24.53 22.88 -12.43
CA ARG A 249 -24.47 23.23 -13.85
C ARG A 249 -23.17 22.76 -14.50
N GLY A 250 -23.19 22.58 -15.81
CA GLY A 250 -21.97 22.33 -16.59
C GLY A 250 -20.98 23.50 -16.48
N LEU A 251 -19.70 23.17 -16.55
CA LEU A 251 -18.62 24.16 -16.67
C LEU A 251 -18.63 24.75 -18.07
N SER A 252 -18.43 26.06 -18.15
CA SER A 252 -18.22 26.72 -19.43
C SER A 252 -16.82 26.43 -19.97
N THR A 253 -16.66 26.51 -21.29
CA THR A 253 -15.36 26.33 -21.95
C THR A 253 -14.30 27.32 -21.44
N ALA A 254 -14.71 28.53 -21.05
CA ALA A 254 -13.83 29.52 -20.44
C ALA A 254 -13.34 29.09 -19.04
N GLU A 255 -14.21 28.54 -18.20
CA GLU A 255 -13.83 28.00 -16.88
C GLU A 255 -12.86 26.81 -17.03
N LEU A 256 -13.14 25.90 -17.96
CA LEU A 256 -12.26 24.77 -18.27
C LEU A 256 -10.89 25.24 -18.75
N ALA A 257 -10.84 26.23 -19.64
CA ALA A 257 -9.59 26.80 -20.14
C ALA A 257 -8.79 27.53 -19.08
N GLN A 258 -9.47 28.20 -18.14
CA GLN A 258 -8.82 28.87 -17.02
C GLN A 258 -8.14 27.87 -16.07
N ILE A 259 -8.79 26.73 -15.83
CA ILE A 259 -8.23 25.61 -15.07
C ILE A 259 -7.07 24.96 -15.83
N ALA A 260 -7.30 24.53 -17.08
CA ALA A 260 -6.30 23.88 -17.93
C ALA A 260 -5.08 24.79 -18.20
N GLY A 261 -5.31 26.10 -18.32
CA GLY A 261 -4.30 27.13 -18.51
C GLY A 261 -3.33 27.28 -17.34
N ARG A 262 -3.53 26.56 -16.23
CA ARG A 262 -2.55 26.46 -15.13
C ARG A 262 -1.39 25.51 -15.47
N ALA A 263 -1.58 24.61 -16.43
CA ALA A 263 -0.51 23.77 -16.95
C ALA A 263 0.43 24.55 -17.87
N GLY A 264 1.73 24.39 -17.66
CA GLY A 264 2.77 25.05 -18.44
C GLY A 264 2.96 26.51 -18.07
N ARG A 265 4.21 26.98 -18.04
CA ARG A 265 4.59 28.33 -17.62
C ARG A 265 5.77 28.87 -18.40
N HIS A 266 5.77 30.19 -18.63
CA HIS A 266 6.78 30.85 -19.44
C HIS A 266 6.94 30.16 -20.80
N THR A 267 8.11 29.57 -21.07
CA THR A 267 8.45 28.82 -22.29
C THR A 267 8.21 27.32 -22.17
N LYS A 268 7.82 26.81 -20.99
CA LYS A 268 7.55 25.39 -20.76
C LYS A 268 6.11 25.06 -21.15
N ASP A 269 5.95 24.14 -22.09
CA ASP A 269 4.65 23.65 -22.53
C ASP A 269 3.93 22.91 -21.41
N GLY A 270 2.60 22.99 -21.43
CA GLY A 270 1.71 22.33 -20.49
C GLY A 270 0.84 21.29 -21.18
N THR A 271 0.33 20.35 -20.40
CA THR A 271 -0.68 19.40 -20.89
C THR A 271 -1.94 19.46 -20.04
N PHE A 272 -3.08 19.20 -20.65
CA PHE A 272 -4.33 19.01 -19.91
C PHE A 272 -5.03 17.73 -20.36
N GLY A 273 -5.92 17.24 -19.51
CA GLY A 273 -6.66 16.01 -19.75
C GLY A 273 -7.81 15.87 -18.77
N ILE A 274 -8.43 14.71 -18.79
CA ILE A 274 -9.52 14.36 -17.88
C ILE A 274 -9.23 13.06 -17.14
N THR A 275 -9.84 12.89 -15.98
CA THR A 275 -9.79 11.61 -15.26
C THR A 275 -10.75 10.58 -15.86
N ASP A 276 -10.64 9.33 -15.44
CA ASP A 276 -11.55 8.25 -15.79
C ASP A 276 -13.00 8.45 -15.29
N THR A 277 -13.21 9.32 -14.31
CA THR A 277 -14.53 9.66 -13.77
C THR A 277 -15.24 10.77 -14.55
N CYS A 278 -14.51 11.55 -15.34
CA CYS A 278 -15.06 12.66 -16.11
C CYS A 278 -15.55 12.18 -17.48
N PRO A 279 -16.74 12.61 -17.94
CA PRO A 279 -17.17 12.40 -19.32
C PRO A 279 -16.17 12.99 -20.33
N MET A 280 -16.05 12.34 -21.49
CA MET A 280 -15.20 12.82 -22.58
C MET A 280 -15.68 14.18 -23.07
N PHE A 281 -14.74 15.11 -23.28
CA PHE A 281 -15.05 16.40 -23.88
C PHE A 281 -15.26 16.26 -25.39
N GLU A 282 -16.13 17.10 -25.93
CA GLU A 282 -16.30 17.23 -27.38
C GLU A 282 -15.04 17.87 -28.00
N ASP A 283 -14.73 17.49 -29.24
CA ASP A 283 -13.53 17.96 -29.95
C ASP A 283 -13.51 19.49 -30.09
N GLU A 284 -14.67 20.12 -30.23
CA GLU A 284 -14.81 21.58 -30.29
C GLU A 284 -14.36 22.26 -28.99
N VAL A 285 -14.67 21.67 -27.82
CA VAL A 285 -14.25 22.18 -26.52
C VAL A 285 -12.73 22.03 -26.35
N ILE A 286 -12.17 20.90 -26.78
CA ILE A 286 -10.73 20.65 -26.73
C ILE A 286 -10.00 21.67 -27.60
N ALA A 287 -10.41 21.83 -28.86
CA ALA A 287 -9.83 22.80 -29.78
C ALA A 287 -9.95 24.24 -29.26
N ALA A 288 -11.10 24.60 -28.67
CA ALA A 288 -11.29 25.91 -28.05
C ALA A 288 -10.29 26.20 -26.91
N ILE A 289 -9.97 25.18 -26.09
CA ILE A 289 -9.00 25.30 -25.00
C ILE A 289 -7.57 25.38 -25.53
N GLU A 290 -7.20 24.57 -26.52
CA GLU A 290 -5.87 24.56 -27.15
C GLU A 290 -5.57 25.88 -27.88
N ASP A 291 -6.55 26.39 -28.64
CA ASP A 291 -6.42 27.59 -29.46
C ASP A 291 -6.77 28.90 -28.73
N HIS A 292 -7.19 28.83 -27.46
CA HIS A 292 -7.68 29.97 -26.65
C HIS A 292 -8.82 30.76 -27.31
N ARG A 293 -9.75 30.07 -27.99
CA ARG A 293 -10.88 30.67 -28.69
C ARG A 293 -12.17 30.52 -27.90
N PHE A 294 -12.66 31.62 -27.33
CA PHE A 294 -13.86 31.63 -26.48
C PHE A 294 -14.88 32.66 -26.94
N PRO A 295 -16.18 32.42 -26.69
CA PRO A 295 -17.22 33.41 -26.94
C PRO A 295 -16.95 34.71 -26.17
N PHE A 296 -17.29 35.84 -26.79
CA PHE A 296 -17.27 37.14 -26.10
C PHE A 296 -18.33 37.18 -24.99
N LEU A 297 -18.06 37.99 -23.97
CA LEU A 297 -19.03 38.28 -22.92
C LEU A 297 -20.19 39.10 -23.50
N ASN A 298 -21.42 38.74 -23.10
CA ASN A 298 -22.64 39.44 -23.51
C ASN A 298 -22.97 40.65 -22.62
N GLY A 299 -22.22 40.84 -21.54
CA GLY A 299 -22.41 41.91 -20.57
C GLY A 299 -21.63 41.62 -19.28
N VAL A 300 -21.68 42.56 -18.34
CA VAL A 300 -21.03 42.49 -17.03
C VAL A 300 -22.00 42.86 -15.92
N TYR A 301 -21.73 42.40 -14.70
CA TYR A 301 -22.54 42.74 -13.54
C TYR A 301 -22.22 44.15 -13.07
N TRP A 302 -23.24 44.92 -12.72
CA TRP A 302 -23.14 46.29 -12.27
C TRP A 302 -24.01 46.50 -11.03
N ARG A 303 -23.59 47.42 -10.18
CA ARG A 303 -24.34 47.89 -9.01
C ARG A 303 -24.17 49.40 -8.91
N ASN A 304 -25.24 50.09 -8.54
CA ASN A 304 -25.18 51.52 -8.31
C ASN A 304 -24.24 51.84 -7.14
N SER A 305 -23.29 52.75 -7.35
CA SER A 305 -22.36 53.24 -6.33
C SER A 305 -22.84 54.53 -5.65
N ASN A 306 -23.82 55.23 -6.23
CA ASN A 306 -24.41 56.44 -5.64
C ASN A 306 -25.61 56.09 -4.74
N LEU A 307 -25.33 55.76 -3.48
CA LEU A 307 -26.31 55.26 -2.51
C LEU A 307 -26.95 56.38 -1.69
N ASP A 308 -28.25 56.22 -1.39
CA ASP A 308 -29.04 57.21 -0.65
C ASP A 308 -29.36 56.73 0.78
N PHE A 309 -28.63 57.24 1.76
CA PHE A 309 -28.75 56.83 3.16
C PHE A 309 -29.83 57.57 3.96
N ARG A 310 -30.72 58.37 3.33
CA ARG A 310 -31.74 59.15 4.06
C ARG A 310 -32.71 58.30 4.88
N SER A 311 -33.07 57.12 4.38
CA SER A 311 -33.90 56.13 5.08
C SER A 311 -33.63 54.73 4.49
N PRO A 312 -34.01 53.64 5.19
CA PRO A 312 -33.85 52.29 4.65
C PRO A 312 -34.50 52.12 3.27
N ASP A 313 -35.70 52.67 3.06
CA ASP A 313 -36.41 52.58 1.78
C ASP A 313 -35.73 53.39 0.65
N HIS A 314 -35.03 54.48 0.97
CA HIS A 314 -34.23 55.21 -0.03
C HIS A 314 -32.97 54.43 -0.39
N LEU A 315 -32.32 53.82 0.60
CA LEU A 315 -31.14 53.00 0.39
C LEU A 315 -31.47 51.81 -0.52
N LEU A 316 -32.53 51.05 -0.20
CA LEU A 316 -33.01 49.94 -1.02
C LEU A 316 -33.31 50.39 -2.45
N ARG A 317 -34.08 51.48 -2.63
CA ARG A 317 -34.37 52.02 -3.98
C ARG A 317 -33.11 52.40 -4.75
N SER A 318 -32.11 52.99 -4.08
CA SER A 318 -30.84 53.38 -4.72
C SER A 318 -29.99 52.16 -5.08
N LEU A 319 -29.96 51.12 -4.25
CA LEU A 319 -29.30 49.84 -4.52
C LEU A 319 -29.95 49.10 -5.70
N GLU A 320 -31.27 49.23 -5.80
CA GLU A 320 -32.08 48.57 -6.80
C GLU A 320 -32.16 49.31 -8.14
N ALA A 321 -31.52 50.47 -8.27
CA ALA A 321 -31.52 51.27 -9.49
C ALA A 321 -31.08 50.44 -10.71
N PRO A 322 -31.74 50.59 -11.88
CA PRO A 322 -31.32 49.93 -13.10
C PRO A 322 -30.04 50.58 -13.67
N PRO A 323 -29.18 49.82 -14.36
CA PRO A 323 -28.05 50.38 -15.09
C PRO A 323 -28.51 51.24 -16.27
N ASP A 324 -27.65 52.17 -16.68
CA ASP A 324 -27.89 53.11 -17.78
C ASP A 324 -27.36 52.63 -19.15
N HIS A 325 -26.74 51.45 -19.21
CA HIS A 325 -26.09 50.93 -20.41
C HIS A 325 -26.45 49.46 -20.69
N ALA A 326 -26.68 49.10 -21.96
CA ALA A 326 -27.20 47.79 -22.37
C ALA A 326 -26.29 46.60 -22.04
N MET A 327 -24.97 46.81 -21.98
CA MET A 327 -23.99 45.77 -21.59
C MET A 327 -23.86 45.59 -20.06
N LEU A 328 -24.59 46.35 -19.26
CA LEU A 328 -24.55 46.28 -17.80
C LEU A 328 -25.80 45.57 -17.30
N THR A 329 -25.62 44.59 -16.41
CA THR A 329 -26.71 43.86 -15.76
C THR A 329 -26.70 44.16 -14.26
N ARG A 330 -27.85 44.60 -13.71
CA ARG A 330 -27.97 44.85 -12.27
C ARG A 330 -27.67 43.57 -11.48
N LYS A 331 -26.79 43.65 -10.50
CA LYS A 331 -26.57 42.59 -9.50
C LYS A 331 -27.72 42.62 -8.48
N GLY A 332 -28.70 41.73 -8.63
CA GLY A 332 -29.90 41.69 -7.79
C GLY A 332 -29.75 40.94 -6.46
N ASP A 333 -28.80 40.03 -6.38
CA ASP A 333 -28.63 39.03 -5.32
C ASP A 333 -27.24 39.13 -4.66
N ALA A 334 -26.79 40.36 -4.39
CA ALA A 334 -25.58 40.57 -3.59
C ALA A 334 -25.85 40.18 -2.13
N GLU A 335 -24.87 39.54 -1.47
CA GLU A 335 -24.98 39.03 -0.10
C GLU A 335 -25.34 40.12 0.91
N ASP A 336 -24.72 41.29 0.77
CA ASP A 336 -24.98 42.45 1.61
C ASP A 336 -26.39 43.03 1.39
N HIS A 337 -26.91 42.98 0.17
CA HIS A 337 -28.27 43.39 -0.14
C HIS A 337 -29.29 42.42 0.47
N LEU A 338 -29.09 41.11 0.33
CA LEU A 338 -29.95 40.09 0.94
C LEU A 338 -29.91 40.17 2.48
N THR A 339 -28.72 40.38 3.04
CA THR A 339 -28.54 40.57 4.49
C THR A 339 -29.26 41.82 4.97
N LEU A 340 -29.17 42.93 4.24
CA LEU A 340 -29.90 44.15 4.55
C LEU A 340 -31.42 43.93 4.54
N LEU A 341 -31.95 43.23 3.53
CA LEU A 341 -33.38 42.90 3.45
C LEU A 341 -33.82 42.07 4.66
N ASN A 342 -33.10 40.99 4.97
CA ASN A 342 -33.40 40.11 6.11
C ASN A 342 -33.29 40.85 7.46
N LEU A 343 -32.29 41.72 7.63
CA LEU A 343 -32.15 42.53 8.84
C LEU A 343 -33.32 43.53 8.99
N LEU A 344 -33.83 44.07 7.90
CA LEU A 344 -34.98 44.99 7.90
C LEU A 344 -36.33 44.30 8.16
N GLU A 345 -36.41 42.97 8.02
CA GLU A 345 -37.59 42.20 8.45
C GLU A 345 -37.70 42.14 10.00
N LEU A 346 -36.59 42.31 10.71
CA LEU A 346 -36.59 42.36 12.18
C LEU A 346 -37.10 43.73 12.65
N GLU A 347 -38.24 43.74 13.35
CA GLU A 347 -38.93 44.96 13.79
C GLU A 347 -38.02 45.87 14.63
N ASP A 348 -37.26 45.29 15.59
CA ASP A 348 -36.31 46.03 16.41
C ASP A 348 -35.22 46.74 15.58
N VAL A 349 -34.69 46.08 14.55
CA VAL A 349 -33.65 46.66 13.68
C VAL A 349 -34.24 47.78 12.85
N ARG A 350 -35.44 47.58 12.29
CA ARG A 350 -36.12 48.59 11.47
C ARG A 350 -36.44 49.85 12.27
N VAL A 351 -36.88 49.72 13.52
CA VAL A 351 -37.13 50.84 14.43
C VAL A 351 -35.83 51.57 14.81
N MET A 352 -34.71 50.86 14.94
CA MET A 352 -33.42 51.51 15.22
C MET A 352 -32.82 52.22 13.98
N ALA A 353 -33.21 51.83 12.77
CA ALA A 353 -32.74 52.36 11.48
C ALA A 353 -33.36 53.72 11.08
N HIS A 354 -33.35 54.67 12.01
CA HIS A 354 -33.78 56.05 11.78
C HIS A 354 -32.60 57.02 11.72
N GLY A 355 -32.62 57.91 10.72
CA GLY A 355 -31.58 58.90 10.48
C GLY A 355 -30.39 58.36 9.67
N GLN A 356 -29.72 59.27 8.96
CA GLN A 356 -28.69 58.91 7.98
C GLN A 356 -27.55 58.06 8.56
N LYS A 357 -27.04 58.43 9.75
CA LYS A 357 -25.95 57.72 10.44
C LYS A 357 -26.29 56.25 10.73
N ASN A 358 -27.52 55.97 11.19
CA ASN A 358 -27.91 54.61 11.56
C ASN A 358 -28.19 53.73 10.33
N VAL A 359 -28.72 54.31 9.25
CA VAL A 359 -28.94 53.60 7.98
C VAL A 359 -27.59 53.26 7.32
N GLU A 360 -26.63 54.18 7.35
CA GLU A 360 -25.26 53.92 6.89
C GLU A 360 -24.61 52.81 7.70
N LEU A 361 -24.68 52.87 9.05
CA LEU A 361 -24.17 51.82 9.93
C LEU A 361 -24.83 50.46 9.68
N LEU A 362 -26.16 50.42 9.49
CA LEU A 362 -26.88 49.17 9.18
C LEU A 362 -26.35 48.54 7.89
N TYR A 363 -26.10 49.37 6.87
CA TYR A 363 -25.54 48.90 5.62
C TYR A 363 -24.09 48.42 5.77
N GLU A 364 -23.26 49.10 6.55
CA GLU A 364 -21.90 48.62 6.86
C GLU A 364 -21.91 47.26 7.57
N ILE A 365 -22.88 47.02 8.47
CA ILE A 365 -23.04 45.73 9.15
C ILE A 365 -23.53 44.66 8.18
N ALA A 366 -24.42 45.00 7.26
CA ALA A 366 -24.89 44.08 6.23
C ALA A 366 -23.75 43.63 5.27
N GLN A 367 -22.67 44.41 5.18
CA GLN A 367 -21.46 44.05 4.41
C GLN A 367 -20.49 43.12 5.16
N VAL A 368 -20.76 42.75 6.41
CA VAL A 368 -19.94 41.77 7.15
C VAL A 368 -20.09 40.40 6.46
N PRO A 369 -19.00 39.78 5.99
CA PRO A 369 -19.09 38.56 5.19
C PRO A 369 -19.42 37.31 6.04
N ASP A 370 -20.31 36.45 5.51
CA ASP A 370 -20.48 35.08 6.00
C ASP A 370 -19.49 34.15 5.29
N PHE A 371 -18.30 33.96 5.87
CA PHE A 371 -17.29 33.07 5.31
C PHE A 371 -17.71 31.59 5.24
N GLN A 372 -18.79 31.18 5.92
CA GLN A 372 -19.34 29.83 5.80
C GLN A 372 -20.30 29.68 4.61
N LYS A 373 -20.79 30.80 4.05
CA LYS A 373 -21.79 30.83 2.97
C LYS A 373 -23.03 29.99 3.30
N THR A 374 -23.45 30.00 4.57
CA THR A 374 -24.57 29.19 5.04
C THR A 374 -25.85 29.99 5.26
N TYR A 375 -25.77 31.34 5.33
CA TYR A 375 -26.90 32.21 5.65
C TYR A 375 -27.68 31.69 6.87
N THR A 376 -26.96 31.18 7.87
CA THR A 376 -27.61 30.62 9.06
C THR A 376 -28.28 31.72 9.89
N ASP A 377 -29.37 31.36 10.57
CA ASP A 377 -30.04 32.22 11.56
C ASP A 377 -29.06 32.76 12.62
N SER A 378 -28.01 32.00 12.91
CA SER A 378 -26.93 32.39 13.83
C SER A 378 -26.18 33.65 13.36
N HIS A 379 -25.84 33.74 12.08
CA HIS A 379 -25.13 34.90 11.53
C HIS A 379 -26.03 36.14 11.55
N MET A 380 -27.28 36.01 11.10
CA MET A 380 -28.26 37.12 11.15
C MET A 380 -28.49 37.61 12.58
N THR A 381 -28.63 36.71 13.55
CA THR A 381 -28.77 37.05 14.97
C THR A 381 -27.55 37.80 15.50
N MET A 382 -26.34 37.40 15.11
CA MET A 382 -25.11 38.09 15.47
C MET A 382 -25.09 39.51 14.91
N LEU A 383 -25.39 39.70 13.62
CA LEU A 383 -25.40 41.02 12.97
C LEU A 383 -26.45 41.95 13.58
N ALA A 384 -27.67 41.45 13.82
CA ALA A 384 -28.73 42.23 14.47
C ALA A 384 -28.31 42.69 15.89
N ARG A 385 -27.64 41.81 16.64
CA ARG A 385 -27.11 42.13 17.97
C ARG A 385 -25.96 43.14 17.90
N MET A 386 -25.06 43.02 16.93
CA MET A 386 -24.00 44.02 16.69
C MET A 386 -24.59 45.39 16.40
N TYR A 387 -25.59 45.45 15.52
CA TYR A 387 -26.27 46.70 15.17
C TYR A 387 -26.91 47.34 16.41
N SER A 388 -27.63 46.55 17.21
CA SER A 388 -28.22 47.01 18.47
C SER A 388 -27.17 47.59 19.44
N HIS A 389 -26.01 46.94 19.57
CA HIS A 389 -24.93 47.43 20.42
C HIS A 389 -24.32 48.74 19.88
N LEU A 390 -24.02 48.81 18.58
CA LEU A 390 -23.37 49.97 17.96
C LEU A 390 -24.29 51.21 17.90
N VAL A 391 -25.60 51.03 17.69
CA VAL A 391 -26.56 52.13 17.75
C VAL A 391 -26.70 52.70 19.17
N ARG A 392 -26.59 51.85 20.21
CA ARG A 392 -26.80 52.25 21.62
C ARG A 392 -25.54 52.78 22.30
N GLY A 393 -24.38 52.20 22.03
CA GLY A 393 -23.14 52.44 22.79
C GLY A 393 -21.93 52.83 21.94
N GLU A 394 -22.13 53.09 20.64
CA GLU A 394 -21.11 53.42 19.62
C GLU A 394 -20.00 52.38 19.41
N THR A 395 -19.85 51.42 20.32
CA THR A 395 -18.84 50.35 20.33
C THR A 395 -19.45 49.02 20.79
N LEU A 396 -18.82 47.90 20.42
CA LEU A 396 -19.21 46.56 20.85
C LEU A 396 -18.71 46.30 22.28
N PRO A 397 -19.54 45.72 23.17
CA PRO A 397 -19.10 45.40 24.53
C PRO A 397 -17.94 44.40 24.55
N ASN A 398 -16.85 44.74 25.25
CA ASN A 398 -15.64 43.90 25.34
C ASN A 398 -15.94 42.48 25.82
N ASP A 399 -16.77 42.31 26.86
CA ASP A 399 -17.13 40.99 27.38
C ASP A 399 -17.87 40.13 26.34
N TRP A 400 -18.65 40.77 25.48
CA TRP A 400 -19.36 40.08 24.41
C TRP A 400 -18.39 39.64 23.31
N VAL A 401 -17.49 40.52 22.86
CA VAL A 401 -16.42 40.19 21.89
C VAL A 401 -15.53 39.07 22.43
N ALA A 402 -15.12 39.17 23.69
CA ALA A 402 -14.32 38.17 24.39
C ALA A 402 -15.01 36.79 24.40
N ALA A 403 -16.30 36.74 24.74
CA ALA A 403 -17.07 35.52 24.78
C ALA A 403 -17.23 34.86 23.39
N GLN A 404 -17.24 35.64 22.32
CA GLN A 404 -17.35 35.11 20.95
C GLN A 404 -16.00 34.59 20.45
N ILE A 405 -14.91 35.33 20.66
CA ILE A 405 -13.57 34.96 20.20
C ILE A 405 -13.00 33.78 21.00
N SER A 406 -13.11 33.79 22.33
CA SER A 406 -12.55 32.74 23.20
C SER A 406 -13.11 31.34 22.92
N ARG A 407 -14.36 31.22 22.46
CA ARG A 407 -14.98 29.95 22.08
C ARG A 407 -14.33 29.32 20.84
N LEU A 408 -13.66 30.13 20.02
CA LEU A 408 -13.01 29.71 18.77
C LEU A 408 -11.55 29.27 18.97
N ASP A 409 -10.92 29.61 20.11
CA ASP A 409 -9.55 29.20 20.43
C ASP A 409 -9.48 27.72 20.90
N ARG A 410 -9.83 26.83 19.99
CA ARG A 410 -9.90 25.38 20.23
C ARG A 410 -9.39 24.63 19.01
N ILE A 411 -8.40 23.77 19.21
CA ILE A 411 -7.74 22.98 18.16
C ILE A 411 -8.22 21.52 18.09
N ASP A 412 -9.13 21.11 18.97
CA ASP A 412 -9.75 19.78 18.96
C ASP A 412 -10.74 19.60 17.80
N GLY A 413 -10.94 18.34 17.37
CA GLY A 413 -11.92 18.00 16.34
C GLY A 413 -11.27 17.56 15.02
N ASP A 414 -12.12 17.22 14.06
CA ASP A 414 -11.70 16.84 12.72
C ASP A 414 -11.44 18.06 11.82
N ILE A 415 -11.03 17.79 10.58
CA ILE A 415 -10.71 18.82 9.58
C ILE A 415 -11.89 19.77 9.37
N ASP A 416 -13.11 19.24 9.26
CA ASP A 416 -14.32 20.03 8.99
C ASP A 416 -14.69 20.92 10.19
N THR A 417 -14.51 20.42 11.43
CA THR A 417 -14.67 21.21 12.66
C THR A 417 -13.70 22.39 12.69
N ILE A 418 -12.42 22.16 12.37
CA ILE A 418 -11.40 23.21 12.34
C ILE A 418 -11.70 24.23 11.24
N MET A 419 -12.10 23.78 10.03
CA MET A 419 -12.49 24.67 8.94
C MET A 419 -13.68 25.56 9.31
N THR A 420 -14.67 25.00 10.01
CA THR A 420 -15.86 25.75 10.49
C THR A 420 -15.46 26.85 11.47
N ARG A 421 -14.60 26.53 12.45
CA ARG A 421 -14.05 27.51 13.41
C ARG A 421 -13.21 28.57 12.71
N LEU A 422 -12.40 28.16 11.72
CA LEU A 422 -11.57 29.06 10.92
C LEU A 422 -12.41 30.05 10.11
N ALA A 423 -13.56 29.63 9.59
CA ALA A 423 -14.50 30.55 8.93
C ALA A 423 -15.08 31.58 9.92
N HIS A 424 -15.49 31.14 11.11
CA HIS A 424 -16.02 32.04 12.15
C HIS A 424 -14.97 33.04 12.65
N ILE A 425 -13.72 32.61 12.91
CA ILE A 425 -12.69 33.54 13.39
C ILE A 425 -12.36 34.58 12.32
N ARG A 426 -12.42 34.24 11.02
CA ARG A 426 -12.22 35.21 9.94
C ARG A 426 -13.29 36.31 9.91
N THR A 427 -14.55 35.98 10.23
CA THR A 427 -15.60 37.00 10.41
C THR A 427 -15.22 37.95 11.56
N TRP A 428 -14.70 37.42 12.67
CA TRP A 428 -14.20 38.25 13.79
C TRP A 428 -12.94 39.03 13.46
N THR A 429 -12.01 38.49 12.66
CA THR A 429 -10.86 39.22 12.14
C THR A 429 -11.35 40.43 11.33
N TYR A 430 -12.34 40.26 10.45
CA TYR A 430 -12.95 41.37 9.69
C TYR A 430 -13.57 42.42 10.62
N ILE A 431 -14.37 41.99 11.61
CA ILE A 431 -15.03 42.89 12.57
C ILE A 431 -14.01 43.67 13.40
N THR A 432 -12.96 43.02 13.90
CA THR A 432 -11.95 43.66 14.76
C THR A 432 -11.09 44.68 14.02
N HIS A 433 -10.95 44.56 12.69
CA HIS A 433 -10.32 45.58 11.85
C HIS A 433 -11.15 46.87 11.70
N ARG A 434 -12.45 46.86 12.03
CA ARG A 434 -13.28 48.07 12.12
C ARG A 434 -13.01 48.76 13.45
N SER A 435 -11.92 49.53 13.54
CA SER A 435 -11.46 50.18 14.78
C SER A 435 -12.53 51.06 15.45
N ALA A 436 -13.42 51.68 14.67
CA ALA A 436 -14.55 52.45 15.18
C ALA A 436 -15.54 51.60 16.01
N TRP A 437 -15.70 50.31 15.69
CA TRP A 437 -16.65 49.42 16.37
C TRP A 437 -16.10 48.80 17.65
N ILE A 438 -14.78 48.69 17.78
CA ILE A 438 -14.11 48.08 18.94
C ILE A 438 -13.77 49.12 20.03
N GLY A 439 -13.75 50.42 19.68
CA GLY A 439 -13.38 51.52 20.57
C GLY A 439 -11.88 51.80 20.62
N SER A 440 -11.51 53.03 20.99
CA SER A 440 -10.12 53.51 21.06
C SER A 440 -9.32 52.97 22.25
N SER A 441 -9.96 52.24 23.14
CA SER A 441 -9.26 51.52 24.20
C SER A 441 -8.53 50.34 23.58
N VAL A 442 -7.21 50.43 23.60
CA VAL A 442 -6.31 49.32 23.98
C VAL A 442 -6.86 48.72 25.27
N ALA A 443 -7.97 47.98 25.18
CA ALA A 443 -8.54 47.25 26.27
C ALA A 443 -7.68 46.01 26.37
N ALA A 444 -6.62 46.15 27.15
CA ALA A 444 -5.96 45.08 27.85
C ALA A 444 -6.88 43.85 27.94
N LEU A 445 -6.58 42.81 27.15
CA LEU A 445 -6.82 41.45 27.62
C LEU A 445 -6.25 41.34 29.04
N VAL A 446 -6.68 40.36 29.83
CA VAL A 446 -6.36 40.24 31.28
C VAL A 446 -4.87 40.45 31.66
N ASP A 447 -3.93 40.39 30.70
CA ASP A 447 -2.49 40.68 30.82
C ASP A 447 -1.96 42.00 30.17
N GLY A 448 -2.79 42.90 29.68
CA GLY A 448 -2.37 44.26 29.26
C GLY A 448 -1.65 44.41 27.91
N SER A 449 -1.37 43.33 27.18
CA SER A 449 -0.35 43.37 26.11
C SER A 449 -0.82 43.18 24.66
N LYS A 450 -2.11 42.87 24.39
CA LYS A 450 -2.59 42.54 23.04
C LYS A 450 -3.93 43.20 22.69
N SER A 451 -4.05 43.65 21.44
CA SER A 451 -5.30 44.15 20.84
C SER A 451 -6.21 43.01 20.35
N TRP A 452 -7.51 43.27 20.21
CA TRP A 452 -8.46 42.28 19.65
C TRP A 452 -8.10 41.81 18.23
N GLN A 453 -7.47 42.69 17.45
CA GLN A 453 -6.98 42.37 16.10
C GLN A 453 -5.86 41.32 16.15
N GLU A 454 -4.90 41.51 17.07
CA GLU A 454 -3.79 40.57 17.25
C GLU A 454 -4.28 39.23 17.79
N GLU A 455 -5.26 39.24 18.71
CA GLU A 455 -5.83 38.02 19.28
C GLU A 455 -6.61 37.20 18.25
N ALA A 456 -7.51 37.85 17.47
CA ALA A 456 -8.25 37.16 16.41
C ALA A 456 -7.30 36.57 15.36
N LYS A 457 -6.28 37.34 14.95
CA LYS A 457 -5.24 36.87 14.01
C LYS A 457 -4.42 35.72 14.58
N HIS A 458 -4.06 35.76 15.86
CA HIS A 458 -3.33 34.69 16.53
C HIS A 458 -4.12 33.37 16.53
N ILE A 459 -5.43 33.44 16.82
CA ILE A 459 -6.32 32.26 16.77
C ILE A 459 -6.45 31.75 15.33
N GLU A 460 -6.61 32.65 14.35
CA GLU A 460 -6.66 32.29 12.92
C GLU A 460 -5.38 31.57 12.46
N ASP A 461 -4.21 32.08 12.84
CA ASP A 461 -2.90 31.48 12.54
C ASP A 461 -2.80 30.09 13.19
N LYS A 462 -3.15 29.97 14.47
CA LYS A 462 -3.13 28.70 15.23
C LYS A 462 -4.04 27.64 14.62
N LEU A 463 -5.27 28.00 14.25
CA LEU A 463 -6.21 27.10 13.58
C LEU A 463 -5.72 26.71 12.18
N SER A 464 -5.13 27.65 11.44
CA SER A 464 -4.58 27.40 10.09
C SER A 464 -3.40 26.42 10.13
N ASP A 465 -2.51 26.54 11.12
CA ASP A 465 -1.36 25.65 11.30
C ASP A 465 -1.80 24.25 11.75
N CYS A 466 -2.80 24.18 12.63
CA CYS A 466 -3.43 22.92 13.02
C CYS A 466 -4.08 22.22 11.81
N LEU A 467 -4.83 22.96 10.99
CA LEU A 467 -5.44 22.45 9.77
C LEU A 467 -4.40 21.91 8.78
N HIS A 468 -3.31 22.66 8.56
CA HIS A 468 -2.20 22.20 7.72
C HIS A 468 -1.59 20.89 8.24
N THR A 469 -1.36 20.80 9.55
CA THR A 469 -0.81 19.61 10.18
C THR A 469 -1.72 18.41 10.00
N ASN A 470 -3.04 18.57 10.23
CA ASN A 470 -4.02 17.50 10.06
C ASN A 470 -4.14 17.04 8.59
N LEU A 471 -4.13 17.97 7.64
CA LEU A 471 -4.11 17.64 6.21
C LEU A 471 -2.85 16.86 5.83
N THR A 472 -1.69 17.30 6.31
CA THR A 472 -0.40 16.65 6.03
C THR A 472 -0.36 15.24 6.61
N GLN A 473 -0.75 15.06 7.87
CA GLN A 473 -0.80 13.76 8.52
C GLN A 473 -1.76 12.79 7.82
N ARG A 474 -2.90 13.30 7.33
CA ARG A 474 -3.90 12.47 6.66
C ARG A 474 -3.50 12.11 5.24
N PHE A 475 -2.91 13.02 4.48
CA PHE A 475 -2.75 12.88 3.02
C PHE A 475 -1.30 12.75 2.54
N VAL A 476 -0.32 12.69 3.43
CA VAL A 476 1.10 12.51 3.10
C VAL A 476 1.73 11.40 3.95
N ASP A 477 2.19 10.34 3.28
CA ASP A 477 3.14 9.39 3.82
C ASP A 477 4.56 9.82 3.42
N ARG A 478 5.21 10.56 4.32
CA ARG A 478 6.54 11.15 4.09
C ARG A 478 7.59 10.10 3.71
N ARG A 479 7.51 8.88 4.27
CA ARG A 479 8.48 7.81 3.99
C ARG A 479 8.30 7.29 2.56
N ALA A 480 7.05 7.00 2.17
CA ALA A 480 6.74 6.55 0.82
C ALA A 480 7.07 7.60 -0.25
N ALA A 481 6.81 8.88 0.04
CA ALA A 481 7.13 9.99 -0.86
C ALA A 481 8.64 10.14 -1.13
N ILE A 482 9.47 10.07 -0.07
CA ILE A 482 10.93 10.17 -0.19
C ILE A 482 11.51 8.95 -0.92
N LEU A 483 11.03 7.74 -0.61
CA LEU A 483 11.51 6.50 -1.22
C LEU A 483 11.20 6.47 -2.72
N SER A 484 9.97 6.83 -3.11
CA SER A 484 9.53 6.91 -4.51
C SER A 484 10.38 7.87 -5.34
N ARG A 485 10.83 8.99 -4.74
CA ARG A 485 11.73 9.96 -5.36
C ARG A 485 13.12 9.37 -5.61
N ARG A 486 13.77 8.83 -4.58
CA ARG A 486 15.16 8.32 -4.66
C ARG A 486 15.28 7.10 -5.57
N LEU A 487 14.26 6.24 -5.61
CA LEU A 487 14.23 5.03 -6.44
C LEU A 487 14.21 5.29 -7.95
N LYS A 488 13.74 6.46 -8.40
CA LYS A 488 13.63 6.79 -9.84
C LYS A 488 14.67 7.78 -10.34
N ASP A 489 15.26 8.60 -9.46
CA ASP A 489 16.24 9.62 -9.86
C ASP A 489 17.70 9.12 -9.84
N ASN A 490 18.03 8.05 -9.09
CA ASN A 490 19.42 7.57 -8.94
C ASN A 490 19.68 6.23 -9.64
N ASP A 491 20.65 6.25 -10.57
CA ASP A 491 21.09 5.05 -11.29
C ASP A 491 22.10 4.19 -10.50
N GLN A 492 22.73 4.77 -9.46
CA GLN A 492 23.59 4.08 -8.50
C GLN A 492 22.94 4.16 -7.11
N LEU A 493 22.24 3.10 -6.71
CA LEU A 493 21.65 2.99 -5.38
C LEU A 493 22.63 2.28 -4.44
N VAL A 494 22.97 2.90 -3.32
CA VAL A 494 23.77 2.28 -2.26
C VAL A 494 22.85 1.38 -1.45
N CYS A 495 23.08 0.06 -1.54
CA CYS A 495 22.34 -0.94 -0.80
C CYS A 495 23.24 -1.56 0.29
N ALA A 496 22.73 -1.68 1.51
CA ALA A 496 23.42 -2.30 2.63
C ALA A 496 22.53 -3.37 3.26
N ILE A 497 23.13 -4.43 3.79
CA ILE A 497 22.40 -5.52 4.45
C ILE A 497 22.93 -5.62 5.87
N ARG A 498 22.01 -5.62 6.84
CA ARG A 498 22.35 -5.88 8.24
C ARG A 498 22.56 -7.36 8.48
N THR A 499 23.19 -7.70 9.61
CA THR A 499 23.49 -9.08 10.00
C THR A 499 22.23 -9.94 10.20
N ASP A 500 21.10 -9.30 10.49
CA ASP A 500 19.79 -9.95 10.66
C ASP A 500 19.08 -10.22 9.33
N GLY A 501 19.60 -9.78 8.17
CA GLY A 501 18.94 -9.93 6.87
C GLY A 501 18.13 -8.71 6.43
N THR A 502 18.05 -7.65 7.25
CA THR A 502 17.37 -6.41 6.89
C THR A 502 18.13 -5.66 5.78
N VAL A 503 17.42 -5.29 4.73
CA VAL A 503 17.94 -4.59 3.55
C VAL A 503 17.64 -3.10 3.66
N LEU A 504 18.71 -2.30 3.54
CA LEU A 504 18.69 -0.86 3.55
C LEU A 504 19.04 -0.34 2.15
N VAL A 505 18.27 0.61 1.63
CA VAL A 505 18.60 1.34 0.39
C VAL A 505 18.71 2.82 0.74
N GLU A 506 19.88 3.42 0.49
CA GLU A 506 20.16 4.83 0.85
C GLU A 506 19.91 5.16 2.34
N GLY A 507 20.17 4.18 3.22
CA GLY A 507 19.99 4.29 4.67
C GLY A 507 18.59 3.95 5.20
N GLU A 508 17.60 3.74 4.33
CA GLU A 508 16.22 3.43 4.70
C GLU A 508 15.91 1.93 4.58
N GLU A 509 15.12 1.40 5.52
CA GLU A 509 14.70 0.00 5.52
C GLU A 509 13.65 -0.28 4.45
N VAL A 510 13.96 -1.19 3.53
CA VAL A 510 13.08 -1.51 2.38
C VAL A 510 12.53 -2.93 2.39
N GLY A 511 13.13 -3.83 3.16
CA GLY A 511 12.72 -5.23 3.21
C GLY A 511 13.70 -6.12 3.94
N HIS A 512 13.49 -7.42 3.81
CA HIS A 512 14.28 -8.46 4.45
C HIS A 512 14.68 -9.53 3.42
N LEU A 513 15.94 -9.98 3.46
CA LEU A 513 16.49 -10.99 2.55
C LEU A 513 16.77 -12.29 3.31
N ASP A 514 15.87 -13.27 3.15
CA ASP A 514 16.01 -14.62 3.69
C ASP A 514 16.49 -15.59 2.60
N GLY A 515 17.71 -16.10 2.73
CA GLY A 515 18.38 -16.92 1.71
C GLY A 515 18.54 -16.18 0.38
N PHE A 516 17.66 -16.50 -0.57
CA PHE A 516 17.54 -15.82 -1.88
C PHE A 516 16.18 -15.15 -2.08
N THR A 517 15.30 -15.16 -1.08
CA THR A 517 13.97 -14.56 -1.16
C THR A 517 13.99 -13.20 -0.48
N PHE A 518 13.64 -12.16 -1.23
CA PHE A 518 13.47 -10.81 -0.69
C PHE A 518 11.99 -10.55 -0.41
N THR A 519 11.69 -10.13 0.81
CA THR A 519 10.35 -9.75 1.25
C THR A 519 10.34 -8.25 1.54
N PRO A 520 9.60 -7.43 0.77
CA PRO A 520 9.55 -5.99 0.99
C PRO A 520 8.79 -5.65 2.29
N SER A 521 9.24 -4.60 3.00
CA SER A 521 8.58 -4.13 4.23
C SER A 521 7.28 -3.36 3.95
N PHE A 522 7.08 -2.93 2.72
CA PHE A 522 5.88 -2.21 2.27
C PHE A 522 4.97 -3.18 1.52
N SER A 523 3.82 -3.51 2.12
CA SER A 523 2.97 -4.60 1.65
C SER A 523 1.82 -4.19 0.71
N GLU A 524 1.64 -2.90 0.39
CA GLU A 524 0.47 -2.45 -0.37
C GLU A 524 0.80 -1.37 -1.42
N GLY A 525 0.63 -1.71 -2.71
CA GLY A 525 0.58 -0.75 -3.82
C GLY A 525 1.66 -0.90 -4.91
N ASP A 526 1.60 -0.04 -5.94
CA ASP A 526 2.52 -0.02 -7.09
C ASP A 526 3.99 0.36 -6.75
N ILE A 527 4.33 0.53 -5.46
CA ILE A 527 5.69 0.83 -4.96
C ILE A 527 6.51 -0.45 -4.76
N GLU A 528 5.86 -1.61 -4.63
CA GLU A 528 6.51 -2.91 -4.43
C GLU A 528 7.46 -3.27 -5.59
N LYS A 529 7.01 -3.10 -6.84
CA LYS A 529 7.80 -3.41 -8.04
C LYS A 529 9.08 -2.57 -8.17
N PRO A 530 9.03 -1.23 -8.02
CA PRO A 530 10.23 -0.40 -7.95
C PRO A 530 11.20 -0.80 -6.84
N ILE A 531 10.71 -1.12 -5.64
CA ILE A 531 11.55 -1.54 -4.51
C ILE A 531 12.25 -2.84 -4.83
N ILE A 532 11.53 -3.83 -5.37
CA ILE A 532 12.11 -5.12 -5.78
C ILE A 532 13.16 -4.91 -6.87
N ALA A 533 12.90 -4.06 -7.86
CA ALA A 533 13.85 -3.76 -8.93
C ALA A 533 15.14 -3.10 -8.41
N ALA A 534 15.00 -2.15 -7.48
CA ALA A 534 16.13 -1.49 -6.82
C ALA A 534 16.91 -2.46 -5.92
N ALA A 535 16.21 -3.26 -5.11
CA ALA A 535 16.83 -4.29 -4.28
C ALA A 535 17.61 -5.28 -5.15
N ARG A 536 17.06 -5.73 -6.29
CA ARG A 536 17.75 -6.62 -7.23
C ARG A 536 19.05 -6.02 -7.78
N LYS A 537 19.04 -4.73 -8.14
CA LYS A 537 20.23 -4.02 -8.63
C LYS A 537 21.27 -3.84 -7.51
N GLY A 538 20.84 -3.45 -6.32
CA GLY A 538 21.70 -3.18 -5.18
C GLY A 538 22.24 -4.43 -4.47
N LEU A 539 21.54 -5.56 -4.54
CA LEU A 539 21.92 -6.82 -3.89
C LEU A 539 22.71 -7.76 -4.82
N ALA A 540 22.96 -7.39 -6.07
CA ALA A 540 23.55 -8.27 -7.08
C ALA A 540 24.88 -8.90 -6.65
N ASP A 541 25.76 -8.13 -6.00
CA ASP A 541 27.06 -8.61 -5.53
C ASP A 541 26.94 -9.56 -4.33
N GLU A 542 26.03 -9.27 -3.40
CA GLU A 542 25.75 -10.17 -2.28
C GLU A 542 25.13 -11.48 -2.75
N ILE A 543 24.16 -11.43 -3.67
CA ILE A 543 23.55 -12.64 -4.25
C ILE A 543 24.63 -13.48 -4.94
N ARG A 544 25.52 -12.85 -5.71
CA ARG A 544 26.66 -13.54 -6.34
C ARG A 544 27.55 -14.24 -5.30
N ARG A 545 27.84 -13.57 -4.18
CA ARG A 545 28.62 -14.12 -3.07
C ARG A 545 27.93 -15.31 -2.40
N ARG A 546 26.62 -15.21 -2.13
CA ARG A 546 25.81 -16.29 -1.56
C ARG A 546 25.74 -17.50 -2.49
N VAL A 547 25.56 -17.29 -3.80
CA VAL A 547 25.58 -18.35 -4.82
C VAL A 547 26.90 -19.11 -4.80
N GLN A 548 28.04 -18.38 -4.82
CA GLN A 548 29.37 -19.02 -4.74
C GLN A 548 29.53 -19.82 -3.45
N ALA A 549 29.07 -19.29 -2.32
CA ALA A 549 29.13 -19.98 -1.03
C ALA A 549 28.29 -21.26 -1.01
N VAL A 550 27.08 -21.26 -1.59
CA VAL A 550 26.24 -22.46 -1.71
C VAL A 550 26.92 -23.52 -2.60
N VAL A 551 27.42 -23.11 -3.77
CA VAL A 551 28.07 -24.04 -4.71
C VAL A 551 29.33 -24.68 -4.11
N ALA A 552 30.11 -23.91 -3.33
CA ALA A 552 31.31 -24.39 -2.65
C ALA A 552 31.04 -25.17 -1.35
N SER A 553 29.81 -25.14 -0.82
CA SER A 553 29.48 -25.79 0.44
C SER A 553 29.55 -27.32 0.32
N ALA A 554 30.10 -27.99 1.33
CA ALA A 554 30.05 -29.44 1.48
C ALA A 554 28.63 -29.92 1.87
N ASP A 555 28.33 -31.21 1.68
CA ASP A 555 26.98 -31.75 1.98
C ASP A 555 26.56 -31.56 3.44
N ALA A 556 27.52 -31.58 4.37
CA ALA A 556 27.26 -31.36 5.80
C ALA A 556 26.74 -29.95 6.13
N ALA A 557 26.85 -28.98 5.22
CA ALA A 557 26.32 -27.63 5.41
C ALA A 557 24.82 -27.51 5.11
N PHE A 558 24.19 -28.56 4.57
CA PHE A 558 22.78 -28.60 4.25
C PHE A 558 22.04 -29.47 5.28
N HIS A 559 20.98 -28.92 5.86
CA HIS A 559 20.10 -29.63 6.79
C HIS A 559 18.75 -29.89 6.14
N LEU A 560 18.14 -31.02 6.48
CA LEU A 560 16.79 -31.38 6.05
C LEU A 560 15.88 -31.41 7.25
N ASN A 561 14.68 -30.87 7.11
CA ASN A 561 13.61 -31.09 8.07
C ASN A 561 12.68 -32.23 7.63
N ASN A 562 11.72 -32.59 8.50
CA ASN A 562 10.79 -33.70 8.27
C ASN A 562 9.82 -33.46 7.10
N GLN A 563 9.75 -32.24 6.58
CA GLN A 563 8.95 -31.86 5.41
C GLN A 563 9.76 -31.87 4.11
N GLY A 564 11.04 -32.25 4.16
CA GLY A 564 11.91 -32.28 2.99
C GLY A 564 12.46 -30.92 2.57
N GLN A 565 12.36 -29.88 3.40
CA GLN A 565 12.95 -28.58 3.10
C GLN A 565 14.46 -28.61 3.34
N ILE A 566 15.22 -28.10 2.37
CA ILE A 566 16.68 -27.96 2.42
C ILE A 566 17.03 -26.59 3.00
N ILE A 567 17.68 -26.60 4.15
CA ILE A 567 18.08 -25.43 4.93
C ILE A 567 19.60 -25.22 4.80
N TRP A 568 20.00 -23.99 4.48
CA TRP A 568 21.40 -23.57 4.44
C TRP A 568 21.56 -22.26 5.22
N ARG A 569 22.44 -22.25 6.24
CA ARG A 569 22.67 -21.09 7.13
C ARG A 569 21.36 -20.47 7.64
N GLU A 570 20.46 -21.32 8.14
CA GLU A 570 19.13 -20.97 8.70
C GLU A 570 18.03 -20.61 7.69
N SER A 571 18.35 -20.41 6.41
CA SER A 571 17.36 -20.12 5.37
C SER A 571 16.93 -21.37 4.59
N ILE A 572 15.63 -21.48 4.29
CA ILE A 572 15.11 -22.52 3.38
C ILE A 572 15.38 -22.10 1.94
N ILE A 573 16.21 -22.87 1.24
CA ILE A 573 16.64 -22.55 -0.14
C ILE A 573 16.03 -23.49 -1.19
N ALA A 574 15.50 -24.64 -0.79
CA ALA A 574 14.89 -25.62 -1.68
C ALA A 574 14.01 -26.61 -0.93
N THR A 575 13.24 -27.39 -1.67
CA THR A 575 12.42 -28.49 -1.15
C THR A 575 12.68 -29.75 -1.95
N LEU A 576 12.73 -30.90 -1.27
CA LEU A 576 12.76 -32.20 -1.91
C LEU A 576 11.36 -32.56 -2.42
N ILE A 577 11.31 -33.08 -3.63
CA ILE A 577 10.10 -33.57 -4.29
C ILE A 577 10.30 -35.02 -4.71
N LYS A 578 9.18 -35.70 -5.01
CA LYS A 578 9.16 -37.06 -5.54
C LYS A 578 10.02 -37.17 -6.80
N GLY A 579 10.96 -38.11 -6.81
CA GLY A 579 11.69 -38.47 -8.02
C GLY A 579 11.22 -39.78 -8.66
N HIS A 580 12.06 -40.36 -9.51
CA HIS A 580 11.70 -41.53 -10.33
C HIS A 580 11.57 -42.82 -9.52
N THR A 581 12.43 -43.00 -8.53
CA THR A 581 12.41 -44.12 -7.59
C THR A 581 12.42 -43.59 -6.16
N ILE A 582 12.03 -44.43 -5.19
CA ILE A 582 11.92 -44.05 -3.77
C ILE A 582 13.26 -43.56 -3.18
N ASP A 583 14.39 -44.01 -3.73
CA ASP A 583 15.74 -43.68 -3.29
C ASP A 583 16.37 -42.50 -4.05
N GLN A 584 15.67 -41.92 -5.04
CA GLN A 584 16.17 -40.83 -5.88
C GLN A 584 15.25 -39.61 -5.80
N PRO A 585 15.20 -38.89 -4.67
CA PRO A 585 14.44 -37.65 -4.58
C PRO A 585 15.05 -36.57 -5.49
N ARG A 586 14.25 -35.61 -5.91
CA ARG A 586 14.72 -34.43 -6.66
C ARG A 586 14.68 -33.21 -5.77
N ALA A 587 15.65 -32.32 -5.89
CA ALA A 587 15.59 -31.01 -5.24
C ALA A 587 14.97 -29.99 -6.20
N GLU A 588 14.01 -29.22 -5.70
CA GLU A 588 13.44 -28.06 -6.37
C GLU A 588 13.84 -26.80 -5.60
N ALA A 589 14.61 -25.92 -6.26
CA ALA A 589 15.02 -24.66 -5.66
C ALA A 589 13.81 -23.77 -5.38
N LYS A 590 13.77 -23.12 -4.21
CA LYS A 590 12.68 -22.22 -3.86
C LYS A 590 12.63 -21.07 -4.87
N PRO A 591 11.44 -20.70 -5.39
CA PRO A 591 11.32 -19.57 -6.29
C PRO A 591 11.91 -18.30 -5.67
N SER A 592 12.83 -17.68 -6.40
CA SER A 592 13.49 -16.44 -6.00
C SER A 592 13.38 -15.42 -7.12
N GLN A 593 13.01 -14.19 -6.77
CA GLN A 593 13.01 -13.06 -7.69
C GLN A 593 14.43 -12.49 -7.92
N MET A 594 15.42 -13.01 -7.18
CA MET A 594 16.80 -12.51 -7.14
C MET A 594 17.80 -13.42 -7.87
N LEU A 595 17.46 -14.68 -8.15
CA LEU A 595 18.31 -15.61 -8.89
C LEU A 595 17.98 -15.60 -10.39
N GLU A 596 19.00 -15.44 -11.24
CA GLU A 596 18.85 -15.41 -12.70
C GLU A 596 19.70 -16.45 -13.42
N GLY A 597 19.18 -17.01 -14.52
CA GLY A 597 19.92 -17.78 -15.52
C GLY A 597 20.91 -18.79 -14.93
N ASP A 598 22.21 -18.53 -15.13
CA ASP A 598 23.31 -19.38 -14.70
C ASP A 598 23.42 -19.51 -13.17
N GLN A 599 23.02 -18.49 -12.40
CA GLN A 599 23.05 -18.55 -10.93
C GLN A 599 22.03 -19.56 -10.41
N LEU A 600 20.80 -19.50 -10.93
CA LEU A 600 19.73 -20.43 -10.58
C LEU A 600 20.15 -21.87 -10.93
N LYS A 601 20.72 -22.05 -12.13
CA LYS A 601 21.22 -23.35 -12.58
C LYS A 601 22.33 -23.88 -11.69
N ALA A 602 23.32 -23.07 -11.32
CA ALA A 602 24.42 -23.50 -10.46
C ALA A 602 23.95 -23.94 -9.06
N VAL A 603 23.00 -23.19 -8.47
CA VAL A 603 22.38 -23.56 -7.19
C VAL A 603 21.56 -24.85 -7.33
N ALA A 604 20.73 -24.95 -8.37
CA ALA A 604 19.92 -26.15 -8.65
C ALA A 604 20.79 -27.40 -8.87
N ASP A 605 21.90 -27.29 -9.63
CA ASP A 605 22.83 -28.39 -9.89
C ASP A 605 23.54 -28.84 -8.60
N ARG A 606 23.88 -27.91 -7.70
CA ARG A 606 24.47 -28.24 -6.39
C ARG A 606 23.48 -28.98 -5.50
N LEU A 607 22.23 -28.51 -5.45
CA LEU A 607 21.17 -29.09 -4.63
C LEU A 607 20.70 -30.45 -5.17
N THR A 608 20.67 -30.61 -6.51
CA THR A 608 20.36 -31.88 -7.16
C THR A 608 21.42 -32.94 -6.83
N ARG A 609 22.71 -32.57 -6.83
CA ARG A 609 23.78 -33.46 -6.37
C ARG A 609 23.61 -33.85 -4.91
N PHE A 610 23.32 -32.89 -4.02
CA PHE A 610 23.04 -33.18 -2.61
C PHE A 610 21.86 -34.16 -2.45
N ALA A 611 20.75 -33.93 -3.15
CA ALA A 611 19.58 -34.79 -3.09
C ALA A 611 19.86 -36.23 -3.59
N ALA A 612 20.73 -36.38 -4.58
CA ALA A 612 21.13 -37.70 -5.11
C ALA A 612 22.15 -38.42 -4.21
N ASP A 613 23.06 -37.70 -3.57
CA ASP A 613 24.15 -38.27 -2.78
C ASP A 613 23.73 -38.57 -1.33
N MET A 614 22.80 -37.78 -0.77
CA MET A 614 22.34 -37.93 0.62
C MET A 614 21.79 -39.34 0.94
N PRO A 615 20.85 -39.92 0.16
CA PRO A 615 20.36 -41.27 0.42
C PRO A 615 21.48 -42.31 0.37
N ARG A 616 22.41 -42.16 -0.58
CA ARG A 616 23.55 -43.08 -0.75
C ARG A 616 24.51 -43.05 0.43
N GLN A 617 24.81 -41.87 0.95
CA GLN A 617 25.69 -41.71 2.11
C GLN A 617 25.03 -42.25 3.38
N LYS A 618 23.74 -42.01 3.58
CA LYS A 618 23.04 -42.33 4.83
C LYS A 618 22.52 -43.76 4.88
N LEU A 619 22.11 -44.30 3.73
CA LEU A 619 21.64 -45.67 3.54
C LEU A 619 22.68 -46.54 2.81
N GLU A 620 23.97 -46.30 3.03
CA GLU A 620 25.08 -47.01 2.37
C GLU A 620 24.90 -48.54 2.36
N LYS A 621 24.47 -49.11 3.50
CA LYS A 621 24.22 -50.56 3.63
C LYS A 621 23.06 -51.06 2.78
N LEU A 622 22.01 -50.25 2.59
CA LEU A 622 20.89 -50.57 1.72
C LEU A 622 21.34 -50.63 0.26
N TYR A 623 22.13 -49.64 -0.18
CA TYR A 623 22.70 -49.62 -1.54
C TYR A 623 23.65 -50.80 -1.80
N GLY A 624 24.29 -51.35 -0.77
CA GLY A 624 25.07 -52.58 -0.85
C GLY A 624 24.27 -53.80 -1.33
N LEU A 625 22.93 -53.78 -1.24
CA LEU A 625 22.07 -54.84 -1.79
C LEU A 625 22.01 -54.87 -3.33
N LEU A 626 22.40 -53.76 -3.98
CA LEU A 626 22.44 -53.66 -5.44
C LEU A 626 23.76 -54.16 -6.04
N ASP A 627 24.69 -54.60 -5.20
CA ASP A 627 26.01 -55.12 -5.62
C ASP A 627 25.89 -56.43 -6.42
N GLU A 628 26.83 -56.68 -7.32
CA GLU A 628 26.82 -57.82 -8.26
C GLU A 628 27.06 -59.18 -7.59
N ASN A 629 27.46 -59.16 -6.31
CA ASN A 629 27.77 -60.35 -5.51
C ASN A 629 26.56 -61.23 -5.17
N LEU A 630 25.33 -60.75 -5.42
CA LEU A 630 24.09 -61.48 -5.20
C LEU A 630 23.61 -62.11 -6.51
N THR A 631 23.28 -63.41 -6.49
CA THR A 631 22.87 -64.15 -7.68
C THR A 631 21.49 -64.80 -7.53
N GLY A 632 20.82 -65.07 -8.65
CA GLY A 632 19.57 -65.83 -8.69
C GLY A 632 18.45 -65.25 -7.81
N MET A 633 17.81 -66.11 -7.00
CA MET A 633 16.70 -65.70 -6.13
C MET A 633 17.14 -64.76 -5.00
N ALA A 634 18.38 -64.86 -4.52
CA ALA A 634 18.91 -63.95 -3.49
C ALA A 634 18.94 -62.50 -4.00
N ARG A 635 19.31 -62.28 -5.27
CA ARG A 635 19.26 -60.95 -5.90
C ARG A 635 17.83 -60.41 -6.00
N GLY A 636 16.86 -61.27 -6.36
CA GLY A 636 15.46 -60.88 -6.43
C GLY A 636 14.90 -60.45 -5.06
N ILE A 637 15.22 -61.21 -4.00
CA ILE A 637 14.82 -60.84 -2.63
C ILE A 637 15.52 -59.54 -2.19
N ALA A 638 16.82 -59.40 -2.46
CA ALA A 638 17.58 -58.20 -2.10
C ALA A 638 17.02 -56.95 -2.79
N PHE A 639 16.59 -57.05 -4.05
CA PHE A 639 15.95 -55.95 -4.76
C PHE A 639 14.60 -55.54 -4.12
N GLN A 640 13.77 -56.51 -3.72
CA GLN A 640 12.51 -56.19 -3.03
C GLN A 640 12.74 -55.60 -1.63
N VAL A 641 13.77 -56.05 -0.91
CA VAL A 641 14.17 -55.44 0.37
C VAL A 641 14.68 -54.01 0.14
N PHE A 642 15.40 -53.77 -0.96
CA PHE A 642 15.84 -52.43 -1.36
C PHE A 642 14.64 -51.49 -1.62
N GLU A 643 13.68 -51.91 -2.44
CA GLU A 643 12.47 -51.13 -2.73
C GLU A 643 11.63 -50.84 -1.48
N ALA A 644 11.62 -51.76 -0.52
CA ALA A 644 10.91 -51.60 0.75
C ALA A 644 11.71 -50.84 1.83
N LEU A 645 12.79 -50.15 1.45
CA LEU A 645 13.67 -49.38 2.37
C LEU A 645 14.23 -50.22 3.53
N GLY A 646 14.44 -51.52 3.29
CA GLY A 646 15.13 -52.42 4.19
C GLY A 646 14.27 -53.30 5.07
N VAL A 647 12.94 -53.16 5.05
CA VAL A 647 12.01 -54.01 5.81
C VAL A 647 10.89 -54.52 4.92
N LEU A 648 10.82 -55.84 4.76
CA LEU A 648 9.89 -56.49 3.84
C LEU A 648 9.13 -57.62 4.54
N PRO A 649 7.78 -57.64 4.51
CA PRO A 649 7.02 -58.77 5.02
C PRO A 649 7.37 -60.07 4.30
N ARG A 650 7.76 -61.10 5.06
CA ARG A 650 8.15 -62.42 4.54
C ARG A 650 7.06 -63.05 3.67
N ARG A 651 5.79 -62.77 3.97
CA ARG A 651 4.64 -63.24 3.16
C ARG A 651 4.72 -62.80 1.69
N GLN A 652 5.29 -61.64 1.40
CA GLN A 652 5.40 -61.11 0.03
C GLN A 652 6.44 -61.88 -0.80
N VAL A 653 7.43 -62.46 -0.14
CA VAL A 653 8.52 -63.25 -0.75
C VAL A 653 8.47 -64.72 -0.34
N ALA A 654 7.33 -65.22 0.13
CA ALA A 654 7.24 -66.56 0.73
C ALA A 654 7.72 -67.66 -0.21
N ASP A 655 7.33 -67.61 -1.48
CA ASP A 655 7.72 -68.58 -2.51
C ASP A 655 9.21 -68.51 -2.84
N LEU A 656 9.79 -67.30 -2.88
CA LEU A 656 11.22 -67.09 -3.12
C LEU A 656 12.05 -67.57 -1.94
N VAL A 657 11.62 -67.26 -0.71
CA VAL A 657 12.30 -67.68 0.53
C VAL A 657 12.23 -69.20 0.72
N GLN A 658 11.13 -69.86 0.32
CA GLN A 658 11.00 -71.32 0.40
C GLN A 658 11.92 -72.05 -0.58
N LYS A 659 12.13 -71.48 -1.77
CA LYS A 659 12.99 -72.04 -2.82
C LYS A 659 14.46 -71.60 -2.71
N LEU A 660 14.79 -70.77 -1.72
CA LEU A 660 16.13 -70.26 -1.49
C LEU A 660 17.04 -71.36 -0.90
N ASP A 661 18.14 -71.62 -1.59
CA ASP A 661 19.17 -72.56 -1.15
C ASP A 661 20.03 -71.99 -0.01
N GLU A 662 20.85 -72.84 0.61
CA GLU A 662 21.70 -72.45 1.73
C GLU A 662 22.76 -71.41 1.34
N ASP A 663 23.23 -71.42 0.09
CA ASP A 663 24.16 -70.40 -0.41
C ASP A 663 23.47 -69.04 -0.53
N GLY A 664 22.27 -68.97 -1.13
CA GLY A 664 21.48 -67.73 -1.22
C GLY A 664 21.14 -67.13 0.16
N LYS A 665 20.86 -67.97 1.17
CA LYS A 665 20.67 -67.50 2.55
C LYS A 665 21.94 -66.87 3.14
N ARG A 666 23.11 -67.48 2.91
CA ARG A 666 24.41 -66.93 3.35
C ARG A 666 24.74 -65.63 2.63
N GLN A 667 24.45 -65.53 1.34
CA GLN A 667 24.64 -64.30 0.56
C GLN A 667 23.80 -63.15 1.14
N LEU A 668 22.51 -63.36 1.40
CA LEU A 668 21.63 -62.36 2.02
C LEU A 668 22.08 -61.96 3.44
N ALA A 669 22.47 -62.94 4.26
CA ALA A 669 22.98 -62.67 5.61
C ALA A 669 24.28 -61.84 5.59
N LYS A 670 25.19 -62.14 4.66
CA LYS A 670 26.44 -61.38 4.46
C LYS A 670 26.16 -59.96 3.95
N ALA A 671 25.10 -59.77 3.16
CA ALA A 671 24.63 -58.47 2.72
C ALA A 671 23.87 -57.68 3.80
N GLY A 672 23.67 -58.26 5.00
CA GLY A 672 23.05 -57.60 6.14
C GLY A 672 21.53 -57.80 6.26
N VAL A 673 20.93 -58.63 5.41
CA VAL A 673 19.50 -58.97 5.49
C VAL A 673 19.29 -60.14 6.44
N ARG A 674 18.46 -59.94 7.46
CA ARG A 674 18.01 -61.00 8.37
C ARG A 674 16.65 -61.53 7.94
N ILE A 675 16.54 -62.85 7.82
CA ILE A 675 15.28 -63.54 7.54
C ILE A 675 14.64 -63.93 8.88
N GLY A 676 13.67 -63.15 9.31
CA GLY A 676 12.89 -63.39 10.52
C GLY A 676 11.77 -64.43 10.36
N VAL A 677 10.99 -64.59 11.41
CA VAL A 677 9.74 -65.34 11.43
C VAL A 677 8.74 -64.76 10.43
N ASP A 678 8.49 -63.45 10.51
CA ASP A 678 7.46 -62.77 9.71
C ASP A 678 8.01 -61.68 8.79
N MET A 679 9.17 -61.11 9.09
CA MET A 679 9.77 -60.00 8.34
C MET A 679 11.20 -60.33 7.90
N LEU A 680 11.58 -59.86 6.71
CA LEU A 680 12.97 -59.68 6.33
C LEU A 680 13.37 -58.25 6.68
N PHE A 681 14.52 -58.04 7.33
CA PHE A 681 14.93 -56.70 7.74
C PHE A 681 16.45 -56.52 7.79
N MET A 682 16.90 -55.27 7.67
CA MET A 682 18.30 -54.89 7.86
C MET A 682 18.53 -54.16 9.19
N PRO A 683 19.26 -54.75 10.16
CA PRO A 683 19.50 -54.12 11.46
C PRO A 683 20.22 -52.76 11.38
N ASP A 684 21.09 -52.57 10.40
CA ASP A 684 21.85 -51.33 10.22
C ASP A 684 20.96 -50.12 9.88
N LEU A 685 19.76 -50.36 9.36
CA LEU A 685 18.79 -49.32 9.01
C LEU A 685 17.86 -48.93 10.17
N LEU A 686 17.97 -49.62 11.30
CA LEU A 686 17.19 -49.35 12.52
C LEU A 686 17.85 -48.30 13.44
N LYS A 687 18.92 -47.66 12.96
CA LYS A 687 19.59 -46.55 13.64
C LYS A 687 18.83 -45.25 13.38
N PRO A 688 18.81 -44.28 14.33
CA PRO A 688 17.96 -43.09 14.21
C PRO A 688 18.11 -42.30 12.90
N ALA A 689 19.35 -42.05 12.45
CA ALA A 689 19.60 -41.28 11.22
C ALA A 689 19.10 -41.99 9.94
N GLN A 690 19.10 -43.33 9.92
CA GLN A 690 18.58 -44.13 8.81
C GLN A 690 17.06 -44.14 8.83
N ILE A 691 16.45 -44.27 10.02
CA ILE A 691 15.00 -44.21 10.19
C ILE A 691 14.44 -42.86 9.72
N GLU A 692 15.07 -41.75 10.12
CA GLU A 692 14.65 -40.39 9.72
C GLU A 692 14.66 -40.22 8.19
N ILE A 693 15.69 -40.73 7.51
CA ILE A 693 15.78 -40.63 6.05
C ILE A 693 14.84 -41.59 5.34
N SER A 694 14.69 -42.82 5.81
CA SER A 694 13.70 -43.75 5.24
C SER A 694 12.28 -43.23 5.39
N ALA A 695 11.96 -42.60 6.54
CA ALA A 695 10.68 -41.93 6.75
C ALA A 695 10.46 -40.83 5.70
N LEU A 696 11.44 -39.94 5.54
CA LEU A 696 11.36 -38.83 4.60
C LEU A 696 11.23 -39.30 3.14
N LEU A 697 12.03 -40.29 2.72
CA LEU A 697 11.98 -40.84 1.36
C LEU A 697 10.63 -41.51 1.06
N PHE A 698 10.11 -42.29 2.02
CA PHE A 698 8.78 -42.88 1.91
C PHE A 698 7.71 -41.80 1.80
N SER A 699 7.74 -40.80 2.69
CA SER A 699 6.80 -39.69 2.71
C SER A 699 6.78 -38.91 1.40
N LEU A 700 7.96 -38.60 0.85
CA LEU A 700 8.10 -37.92 -0.43
C LEU A 700 7.54 -38.74 -1.60
N TYR A 701 7.81 -40.05 -1.62
CA TYR A 701 7.43 -40.90 -2.76
C TYR A 701 5.93 -41.23 -2.78
N HIS A 702 5.32 -41.42 -1.60
CA HIS A 702 3.91 -41.75 -1.45
C HIS A 702 3.00 -40.55 -1.18
N GLY A 703 3.55 -39.38 -0.86
CA GLY A 703 2.77 -38.19 -0.48
C GLY A 703 2.17 -38.28 0.91
N GLU A 704 2.74 -39.11 1.79
CA GLU A 704 2.25 -39.35 3.15
C GLU A 704 3.18 -38.69 4.17
N PHE A 705 2.78 -37.57 4.78
CA PHE A 705 3.56 -36.88 5.83
C PHE A 705 2.83 -36.94 7.17
N PRO A 706 2.94 -38.03 7.95
CA PRO A 706 2.33 -38.11 9.27
C PRO A 706 2.82 -36.99 10.19
N GLU A 707 1.91 -36.30 10.87
CA GLU A 707 2.27 -35.28 11.86
C GLU A 707 3.11 -35.84 13.01
N SER A 708 2.90 -37.12 13.34
CA SER A 708 3.68 -37.84 14.35
C SER A 708 5.15 -38.01 14.00
N GLY A 709 5.50 -37.97 12.70
CA GLY A 709 6.84 -38.28 12.21
C GLY A 709 7.30 -39.72 12.52
N PRO A 710 8.60 -40.01 12.32
CA PRO A 710 9.16 -41.29 12.70
C PRO A 710 9.20 -41.44 14.24
N PRO A 711 9.23 -42.68 14.76
CA PRO A 711 9.33 -42.91 16.20
C PRO A 711 10.57 -42.22 16.80
N PRO A 712 10.49 -41.66 18.04
CA PRO A 712 11.62 -40.97 18.65
C PRO A 712 12.87 -41.87 18.78
N ALA A 713 14.04 -41.25 18.64
CA ALA A 713 15.32 -41.95 18.66
C ALA A 713 15.46 -42.90 19.87
N GLY A 714 15.77 -44.17 19.60
CA GLY A 714 15.98 -45.19 20.64
C GLY A 714 14.71 -45.85 21.18
N ARG A 715 13.50 -45.39 20.85
CA ARG A 715 12.24 -46.02 21.29
C ARG A 715 12.03 -47.35 20.57
N VAL A 716 11.78 -48.40 21.35
CA VAL A 716 11.54 -49.75 20.82
C VAL A 716 10.08 -49.97 20.43
N ALA A 717 9.15 -49.43 21.21
CA ALA A 717 7.72 -49.50 20.95
C ALA A 717 7.06 -48.16 21.27
N ILE A 718 6.01 -47.84 20.51
CA ILE A 718 5.10 -46.73 20.74
C ILE A 718 3.66 -47.23 20.60
N ASP A 719 2.71 -46.47 21.10
CA ASP A 719 1.30 -46.81 20.92
C ASP A 719 0.87 -46.51 19.48
N HIS A 720 -0.13 -47.25 18.99
CA HIS A 720 -0.62 -47.09 17.63
C HIS A 720 -1.19 -45.68 17.42
N ILE A 721 -0.76 -45.04 16.34
CA ILE A 721 -1.23 -43.72 15.92
C ILE A 721 -2.21 -43.94 14.78
N GLU A 722 -3.45 -43.50 14.99
CA GLU A 722 -4.51 -43.59 13.99
C GLU A 722 -4.18 -42.73 12.75
N GLY A 723 -4.53 -43.23 11.56
CA GLY A 723 -4.28 -42.53 10.29
C GLY A 723 -2.89 -42.73 9.68
N VAL A 724 -1.96 -43.43 10.34
CA VAL A 724 -0.63 -43.75 9.77
C VAL A 724 -0.63 -45.14 9.14
N SER A 725 -0.17 -45.24 7.88
CA SER A 725 -0.17 -46.50 7.12
C SER A 725 0.83 -47.52 7.69
N ASP A 726 0.50 -48.82 7.64
CA ASP A 726 1.42 -49.89 8.02
C ASP A 726 2.69 -49.90 7.15
N SER A 727 2.59 -49.44 5.90
CA SER A 727 3.71 -49.27 4.98
C SER A 727 4.70 -48.19 5.45
N TYR A 728 4.21 -47.08 6.02
CA TYR A 728 5.07 -46.07 6.63
C TYR A 728 5.84 -46.65 7.81
N TRP A 729 5.16 -47.40 8.69
CA TRP A 729 5.83 -48.07 9.82
C TRP A 729 6.89 -49.05 9.34
N GLN A 730 6.60 -49.84 8.31
CA GLN A 730 7.56 -50.77 7.72
C GLN A 730 8.78 -50.05 7.18
N ALA A 731 8.60 -49.00 6.37
CA ALA A 731 9.70 -48.20 5.81
C ALA A 731 10.59 -47.58 6.90
N THR A 732 10.03 -47.24 8.05
CA THR A 732 10.78 -46.69 9.20
C THR A 732 11.41 -47.75 10.11
N GLY A 733 11.29 -49.05 9.79
CA GLY A 733 11.88 -50.12 10.58
C GLY A 733 10.99 -50.66 11.69
N TYR A 734 9.70 -50.32 11.68
CA TYR A 734 8.70 -50.71 12.68
C TYR A 734 7.57 -51.53 12.05
N ARG A 735 6.76 -52.17 12.87
CA ARG A 735 5.50 -52.79 12.44
C ARG A 735 4.45 -52.68 13.53
N ARG A 736 3.21 -52.61 13.09
CA ARG A 736 2.06 -52.74 13.98
C ARG A 736 1.95 -54.18 14.50
N ILE A 737 1.79 -54.33 15.81
CA ILE A 737 1.46 -55.60 16.49
C ILE A 737 0.57 -55.27 17.69
N GLY A 738 -0.64 -55.83 17.73
CA GLY A 738 -1.54 -55.78 18.90
C GLY A 738 -1.80 -54.37 19.45
N GLY A 739 -2.17 -53.43 18.58
CA GLY A 739 -2.46 -52.04 18.98
C GLY A 739 -1.22 -51.19 19.30
N ARG A 740 -0.01 -51.69 19.05
CA ARG A 740 1.25 -50.93 19.21
C ARG A 740 2.07 -50.96 17.94
N VAL A 741 3.05 -50.07 17.84
CA VAL A 741 4.03 -50.02 16.75
C VAL A 741 5.40 -50.32 17.35
N MET A 742 6.01 -51.44 16.97
CA MET A 742 7.24 -51.95 17.56
C MET A 742 8.32 -52.12 16.50
N ARG A 743 9.58 -51.83 16.88
CA ARG A 743 10.74 -51.96 16.01
C ARG A 743 10.91 -53.41 15.58
N VAL A 744 11.18 -53.62 14.30
CA VAL A 744 11.10 -54.94 13.66
C VAL A 744 12.06 -55.95 14.30
N ASP A 745 13.22 -55.53 14.80
CA ASP A 745 14.17 -56.43 15.44
C ASP A 745 13.70 -56.98 16.80
N MET A 746 12.88 -56.22 17.55
CA MET A 746 12.21 -56.72 18.76
C MET A 746 10.97 -57.52 18.41
N ALA A 747 10.21 -57.10 17.41
CA ALA A 747 9.06 -57.85 16.92
C ALA A 747 9.42 -59.28 16.51
N GLU A 748 10.52 -59.44 15.78
CA GLU A 748 10.98 -60.75 15.35
C GLU A 748 11.53 -61.59 16.50
N ARG A 749 12.14 -60.98 17.53
CA ARG A 749 12.53 -61.68 18.76
C ARG A 749 11.32 -62.17 19.53
N LEU A 750 10.32 -61.31 19.72
CA LEU A 750 9.06 -61.66 20.38
C LEU A 750 8.35 -62.80 19.64
N ALA A 751 8.21 -62.69 18.31
CA ALA A 751 7.62 -63.75 17.49
C ALA A 751 8.40 -65.07 17.59
N ALA A 752 9.73 -65.03 17.68
CA ALA A 752 10.55 -66.23 17.86
C ALA A 752 10.35 -66.89 19.23
N VAL A 753 10.26 -66.11 20.31
CA VAL A 753 9.96 -66.60 21.67
C VAL A 753 8.57 -67.24 21.71
N ILE A 754 7.54 -66.55 21.21
CA ILE A 754 6.16 -67.07 21.15
C ILE A 754 6.10 -68.35 20.32
N ARG A 755 6.76 -68.38 19.16
CA ARG A 755 6.80 -69.59 18.31
C ARG A 755 7.49 -70.76 19.00
N THR A 756 8.50 -70.51 19.84
CA THR A 756 9.20 -71.54 20.61
C THR A 756 8.29 -72.11 21.71
N GLU A 757 7.58 -71.24 22.42
CA GLU A 757 6.58 -71.66 23.42
C GLU A 757 5.41 -72.42 22.79
N SER A 758 4.90 -71.97 21.64
CA SER A 758 3.80 -72.64 20.94
C SER A 758 4.11 -74.07 20.47
N ARG A 759 5.40 -74.43 20.34
CA ARG A 759 5.80 -75.81 19.98
C ARG A 759 5.56 -76.78 21.13
N LYS A 760 5.42 -76.28 22.36
CA LYS A 760 5.11 -77.08 23.55
C LYS A 760 3.61 -77.42 23.66
N GLY A 761 2.78 -76.92 22.75
CA GLY A 761 1.32 -77.07 22.78
C GLY A 761 0.64 -75.80 23.28
N ILE A 762 -0.19 -75.92 24.32
CA ILE A 762 -0.83 -74.79 24.99
C ILE A 762 0.23 -74.02 25.81
N PHE A 763 0.27 -72.69 25.69
CA PHE A 763 1.25 -71.84 26.37
C PHE A 763 0.60 -70.61 27.01
N ARG A 764 1.32 -69.94 27.93
CA ARG A 764 0.87 -68.73 28.63
C ARG A 764 1.84 -67.56 28.38
N ILE A 765 1.39 -66.34 28.66
CA ILE A 765 2.25 -65.14 28.60
C ILE A 765 3.40 -65.28 29.61
N THR A 766 4.65 -65.12 29.14
CA THR A 766 5.85 -65.16 29.99
C THR A 766 6.37 -63.74 30.30
N GLU A 767 7.15 -63.60 31.38
CA GLU A 767 7.79 -62.31 31.72
C GLU A 767 8.76 -61.83 30.63
N GLU A 768 9.43 -62.75 29.94
CA GLU A 768 10.31 -62.45 28.81
C GLU A 768 9.53 -61.80 27.66
N MET A 769 8.32 -62.30 27.34
CA MET A 769 7.45 -61.70 26.32
C MET A 769 7.07 -60.26 26.71
N LEU A 770 6.63 -60.05 27.96
CA LEU A 770 6.25 -58.73 28.47
C LEU A 770 7.42 -57.73 28.45
N SER A 771 8.62 -58.18 28.85
CA SER A 771 9.83 -57.38 28.86
C SER A 771 10.27 -56.96 27.45
N LEU A 772 10.26 -57.89 26.49
CA LEU A 772 10.65 -57.60 25.10
C LEU A 772 9.71 -56.60 24.40
N ALA A 773 8.41 -56.69 24.67
CA ALA A 773 7.41 -55.79 24.08
C ALA A 773 7.21 -54.49 24.86
N GLY A 774 7.65 -54.44 26.12
CA GLY A 774 7.34 -53.35 27.05
C GLY A 774 5.83 -53.14 27.23
N ALA A 775 5.05 -54.23 27.22
CA ALA A 775 3.59 -54.24 27.14
C ALA A 775 2.94 -54.82 28.41
N THR A 776 1.70 -54.43 28.69
CA THR A 776 0.89 -55.06 29.75
C THR A 776 0.43 -56.46 29.33
N ARG A 777 -0.11 -57.25 30.27
CA ARG A 777 -0.65 -58.58 29.96
C ARG A 777 -1.80 -58.52 28.95
N ASP A 778 -2.70 -57.56 29.10
CA ASP A 778 -3.83 -57.36 28.18
C ASP A 778 -3.35 -56.98 26.77
N GLN A 779 -2.36 -56.08 26.69
CA GLN A 779 -1.74 -55.72 25.41
C GLN A 779 -1.03 -56.93 24.77
N MET A 780 -0.34 -57.74 25.58
CA MET A 780 0.36 -58.93 25.10
C MET A 780 -0.62 -60.00 24.57
N GLN A 781 -1.79 -60.16 25.18
CA GLN A 781 -2.84 -61.02 24.63
C GLN A 781 -3.20 -60.59 23.21
N ILE A 782 -3.53 -59.31 23.00
CA ILE A 782 -3.90 -58.77 21.68
C ILE A 782 -2.74 -58.96 20.69
N MET A 783 -1.49 -58.78 21.12
CA MET A 783 -0.31 -59.03 20.27
C MET A 783 -0.15 -60.49 19.85
N ILE A 784 -0.40 -61.44 20.76
CA ILE A 784 -0.33 -62.88 20.48
C ILE A 784 -1.43 -63.29 19.50
N GLU A 785 -2.64 -62.74 19.67
CA GLU A 785 -3.76 -62.95 18.75
C GLU A 785 -3.47 -62.40 17.35
N ASP A 786 -2.89 -61.20 17.24
CA ASP A 786 -2.48 -60.55 15.98
C ASP A 786 -1.35 -61.32 15.26
N LEU A 787 -0.52 -62.08 16.01
CA LEU A 787 0.46 -63.02 15.46
C LEU A 787 -0.17 -64.35 14.99
N GLY A 788 -1.49 -64.49 15.08
CA GLY A 788 -2.27 -65.62 14.56
C GLY A 788 -2.42 -66.80 15.50
N PHE A 789 -2.28 -66.60 16.81
CA PHE A 789 -2.59 -67.58 17.85
C PHE A 789 -4.01 -67.35 18.39
N ILE A 790 -4.65 -68.37 18.96
CA ILE A 790 -6.01 -68.29 19.51
C ILE A 790 -6.01 -68.61 21.01
N VAL A 791 -6.97 -68.03 21.73
CA VAL A 791 -7.19 -68.35 23.15
C VAL A 791 -7.79 -69.76 23.27
N SER A 792 -7.12 -70.63 24.02
CA SER A 792 -7.48 -72.03 24.24
C SER A 792 -8.28 -72.23 25.56
N GLY A 793 -8.17 -71.28 26.50
CA GLY A 793 -8.91 -71.30 27.77
C GLY A 793 -8.29 -70.38 28.83
N GLU A 794 -8.83 -70.43 30.05
CA GLU A 794 -8.34 -69.69 31.23
C GLU A 794 -8.03 -70.66 32.37
N GLU A 795 -6.90 -70.48 33.04
CA GLU A 795 -6.49 -71.22 34.24
C GLU A 795 -6.62 -70.31 35.48
N ALA A 796 -7.16 -70.84 36.58
CA ALA A 796 -7.27 -70.09 37.83
C ALA A 796 -5.87 -69.74 38.37
N SER A 797 -5.65 -68.47 38.71
CA SER A 797 -4.40 -68.05 39.37
C SER A 797 -4.25 -68.74 40.72
N ALA A 798 -3.02 -69.14 41.08
CA ALA A 798 -2.71 -69.72 42.39
C ALA A 798 -2.97 -68.75 43.57
N ASP A 799 -3.14 -67.46 43.26
CA ASP A 799 -3.55 -66.40 44.17
C ASP A 799 -4.98 -65.97 43.79
N PRO A 800 -5.99 -66.15 44.67
CA PRO A 800 -7.39 -65.85 44.40
C PRO A 800 -7.68 -64.37 44.11
N GLU A 801 -6.79 -63.45 44.51
CA GLU A 801 -6.92 -62.01 44.27
C GLU A 801 -6.38 -61.58 42.89
N LYS A 802 -5.74 -62.50 42.14
CA LYS A 802 -5.17 -62.22 40.82
C LYS A 802 -6.06 -62.76 39.68
N PRO A 803 -6.14 -62.05 38.54
CA PRO A 803 -6.94 -62.47 37.40
C PRO A 803 -6.47 -63.81 36.81
N ALA A 804 -7.39 -64.53 36.15
CA ALA A 804 -7.13 -65.82 35.52
C ALA A 804 -6.00 -65.72 34.47
N ILE A 805 -5.22 -66.80 34.36
CA ILE A 805 -4.11 -66.91 33.41
C ILE A 805 -4.67 -67.38 32.07
N ILE A 806 -4.58 -66.53 31.06
CA ILE A 806 -5.03 -66.83 29.70
C ILE A 806 -4.04 -67.77 29.01
N LEU A 807 -4.58 -68.83 28.39
CA LEU A 807 -3.84 -69.86 27.67
C LEU A 807 -4.04 -69.70 26.16
N PHE A 808 -2.98 -69.89 25.39
CA PHE A 808 -2.94 -69.72 23.93
C PHE A 808 -2.53 -71.02 23.25
N GLU A 809 -3.06 -71.25 22.05
CA GLU A 809 -2.64 -72.34 21.18
C GLU A 809 -2.52 -71.90 19.72
N ARG A 810 -1.83 -72.72 18.92
CA ARG A 810 -1.71 -72.47 17.48
C ARG A 810 -2.94 -73.06 16.76
N PRO A 811 -3.65 -72.29 15.92
CA PRO A 811 -4.77 -72.82 15.16
C PRO A 811 -4.34 -73.97 14.24
N ALA A 812 -5.12 -75.06 14.23
CA ALA A 812 -4.86 -76.22 13.39
C ALA A 812 -4.97 -75.83 11.90
N LYS A 813 -3.93 -76.12 11.09
CA LYS A 813 -4.01 -75.92 9.64
C LYS A 813 -5.17 -76.75 9.07
N PRO A 814 -6.07 -76.18 8.24
CA PRO A 814 -7.03 -77.00 7.50
C PRO A 814 -6.25 -77.97 6.61
N ARG A 815 -6.51 -79.27 6.77
CA ARG A 815 -5.98 -80.33 5.91
C ARG A 815 -6.44 -80.05 4.48
N ARG A 816 -5.50 -79.72 3.59
CA ARG A 816 -5.76 -79.60 2.16
C ARG A 816 -5.95 -81.01 1.60
N ASN A 817 -7.20 -81.45 1.46
CA ASN A 817 -7.54 -82.66 0.71
C ASN A 817 -7.17 -82.45 -0.78
N PRO A 818 -6.54 -83.43 -1.45
CA PRO A 818 -6.30 -83.33 -2.89
C PRO A 818 -7.60 -83.73 -3.60
N ALA A 819 -8.33 -82.77 -4.16
CA ALA A 819 -9.44 -83.03 -5.05
C ALA A 819 -9.07 -82.68 -6.50
N LYS A 820 -9.30 -83.66 -7.36
CA LYS A 820 -9.11 -83.76 -8.82
C LYS A 820 -9.95 -82.76 -9.63
N PRO A 821 -9.66 -82.60 -10.95
CA PRO A 821 -10.18 -81.53 -11.80
C PRO A 821 -11.52 -81.88 -12.46
N ALA A 822 -12.33 -80.87 -12.74
CA ALA A 822 -13.46 -80.88 -13.69
C ALA A 822 -13.83 -79.39 -13.95
N SER A 823 -13.60 -78.83 -15.15
CA SER A 823 -14.37 -78.93 -16.40
C SER A 823 -15.78 -78.31 -16.34
N GLY A 824 -16.05 -77.40 -17.27
CA GLY A 824 -17.33 -77.37 -17.98
C GLY A 824 -18.38 -76.36 -17.52
N ASP A 825 -18.29 -75.18 -18.12
CA ASP A 825 -19.34 -74.54 -18.93
C ASP A 825 -20.64 -73.94 -18.36
N ALA A 826 -20.96 -72.83 -19.05
CA ALA A 826 -22.24 -72.17 -19.30
C ALA A 826 -22.88 -71.34 -18.15
N ALA A 827 -22.86 -70.01 -18.17
CA ALA A 827 -23.37 -69.02 -19.14
C ALA A 827 -24.79 -68.53 -18.85
N LYS A 828 -24.96 -67.21 -19.12
CA LYS A 828 -26.16 -66.37 -19.30
C LYS A 828 -26.50 -65.45 -18.12
N ALA A 829 -26.87 -64.18 -18.31
CA ALA A 829 -26.93 -63.33 -19.50
C ALA A 829 -27.29 -61.88 -19.12
N ASN A 830 -27.07 -61.00 -20.10
CA ASN A 830 -27.70 -59.70 -20.41
C ASN A 830 -27.21 -58.44 -19.67
N ALA A 831 -26.72 -57.36 -20.29
CA ALA A 831 -26.76 -56.73 -21.63
C ALA A 831 -27.53 -55.40 -21.62
N LYS A 832 -26.84 -54.31 -22.00
CA LYS A 832 -27.19 -53.30 -23.04
C LYS A 832 -26.00 -52.32 -23.15
N ASN A 833 -25.22 -52.29 -24.24
CA ASN A 833 -25.39 -51.59 -25.55
C ASN A 833 -25.52 -50.06 -25.36
N VAL A 834 -24.82 -49.12 -26.04
CA VAL A 834 -24.26 -48.94 -27.41
C VAL A 834 -23.27 -47.74 -27.31
N GLY A 835 -22.23 -47.50 -28.12
CA GLY A 835 -21.65 -48.15 -29.29
C GLY A 835 -20.65 -47.22 -30.02
N ALA A 836 -19.99 -47.80 -31.05
CA ALA A 836 -19.34 -47.22 -32.25
C ALA A 836 -18.22 -46.16 -32.07
N HIS A 837 -17.12 -46.09 -32.85
CA HIS A 837 -16.75 -46.74 -34.10
C HIS A 837 -15.22 -46.58 -34.41
N LYS A 838 -14.64 -47.64 -35.01
CA LYS A 838 -13.59 -47.73 -36.05
C LYS A 838 -12.25 -47.00 -35.87
N LYS A 839 -11.13 -47.73 -35.70
CA LYS A 839 -10.29 -48.48 -36.69
C LYS A 839 -9.32 -47.60 -37.49
N GLY A 840 -8.03 -47.93 -37.39
CA GLY A 840 -6.99 -47.55 -38.35
C GLY A 840 -5.68 -48.28 -38.07
N ASN A 841 -5.39 -49.30 -38.88
CA ASN A 841 -4.21 -50.17 -38.90
C ASN A 841 -2.89 -49.41 -39.11
N GLY A 842 -1.77 -49.99 -38.66
CA GLY A 842 -0.45 -49.67 -39.20
C GLY A 842 0.68 -50.46 -38.57
N ARG A 843 1.06 -51.59 -39.21
CA ARG A 843 2.41 -52.21 -39.14
C ARG A 843 3.45 -51.12 -39.54
N ASP A 844 4.74 -51.16 -39.24
CA ASP A 844 5.66 -52.30 -39.29
C ASP A 844 7.07 -51.84 -38.83
N ASN A 845 7.87 -52.81 -38.41
CA ASN A 845 9.32 -52.95 -38.59
C ASN A 845 10.38 -51.93 -38.09
N GLY A 846 11.41 -52.53 -37.47
CA GLY A 846 12.82 -52.21 -37.76
C GLY A 846 13.67 -51.92 -36.52
N LYS A 847 14.30 -52.93 -35.89
CA LYS A 847 15.67 -53.47 -36.14
C LYS A 847 16.83 -52.60 -35.63
N GLY A 848 17.70 -53.27 -34.87
CA GLY A 848 19.17 -53.09 -34.86
C GLY A 848 19.70 -52.67 -33.49
N ARG A 849 20.31 -53.57 -32.70
CA ARG A 849 21.75 -53.96 -32.70
C ARG A 849 22.65 -52.76 -32.40
N SER A 850 23.68 -52.81 -31.55
CA SER A 850 24.58 -53.87 -31.08
C SER A 850 25.53 -53.16 -30.10
N ASP A 851 25.70 -53.64 -28.87
CA ASP A 851 26.77 -54.56 -28.43
C ASP A 851 28.18 -53.96 -28.31
N LYS A 852 28.79 -54.39 -27.20
CA LYS A 852 30.22 -54.55 -26.87
C LYS A 852 30.95 -53.36 -26.23
N ALA A 853 31.88 -53.57 -25.31
CA ALA A 853 32.24 -54.67 -24.38
C ALA A 853 33.62 -54.29 -23.79
N ALA A 854 33.91 -54.88 -22.63
CA ALA A 854 35.25 -55.27 -22.16
C ALA A 854 36.18 -54.12 -21.68
N ALA A 855 37.09 -54.28 -20.71
CA ALA A 855 37.48 -55.34 -19.75
C ALA A 855 38.64 -54.69 -18.95
N SER A 856 38.66 -54.69 -17.61
CA SER A 856 39.24 -55.70 -16.70
C SER A 856 40.58 -55.31 -16.04
N LYS A 857 40.69 -55.69 -14.75
CA LYS A 857 41.91 -56.07 -13.96
C LYS A 857 42.82 -54.91 -13.47
N SER A 858 43.44 -54.93 -12.29
CA SER A 858 43.61 -55.92 -11.20
C SER A 858 44.36 -55.32 -9.99
N ASN A 859 44.14 -55.93 -8.80
CA ASN A 859 45.08 -56.22 -7.68
C ASN A 859 45.94 -55.10 -7.03
N THR A 860 45.80 -54.91 -5.70
CA THR A 860 46.65 -55.51 -4.63
C THR A 860 46.32 -54.96 -3.22
N LYS A 861 46.32 -55.84 -2.21
CA LYS A 861 46.41 -55.62 -0.73
C LYS A 861 47.92 -55.68 -0.32
N PRO A 862 48.40 -55.52 0.95
CA PRO A 862 47.73 -55.64 2.28
C PRO A 862 48.28 -54.75 3.46
N LYS A 863 47.69 -54.93 4.66
CA LYS A 863 48.27 -55.09 6.03
C LYS A 863 47.84 -54.12 7.15
N SER A 864 47.42 -54.74 8.24
CA SER A 864 47.20 -54.25 9.61
C SER A 864 48.50 -54.27 10.44
N PRO A 865 48.52 -53.61 11.62
CA PRO A 865 48.63 -54.39 12.86
C PRO A 865 47.80 -53.83 14.06
N ALA A 866 47.70 -54.64 15.12
CA ALA A 866 47.22 -54.33 16.49
C ALA A 866 48.38 -54.67 17.48
N PRO A 867 48.27 -54.64 18.85
CA PRO A 867 47.41 -53.91 19.82
C PRO A 867 48.17 -53.36 21.10
N LYS A 868 47.41 -52.77 22.07
CA LYS A 868 47.64 -52.58 23.55
C LYS A 868 48.53 -51.41 24.06
N PRO A 869 48.49 -51.00 25.36
CA PRO A 869 47.52 -51.18 26.48
C PRO A 869 47.12 -49.85 27.21
N LEU A 870 46.29 -49.96 28.26
CA LEU A 870 45.81 -48.89 29.16
C LEU A 870 46.92 -48.26 30.02
N ASP A 871 46.88 -46.93 30.19
CA ASP A 871 47.75 -46.15 31.09
C ASP A 871 47.12 -46.01 32.51
N PRO A 872 47.83 -46.39 33.57
CA PRO A 872 47.42 -46.36 34.97
C PRO A 872 47.40 -44.98 35.67
N ASN A 873 47.61 -43.86 34.98
CA ASN A 873 47.58 -42.51 35.58
C ASN A 873 46.32 -41.68 35.24
N SER A 874 45.15 -42.34 35.27
CA SER A 874 43.83 -41.68 35.21
C SER A 874 43.51 -40.93 36.53
N PRO A 875 43.05 -39.66 36.50
CA PRO A 875 42.69 -38.89 37.71
C PRO A 875 41.44 -39.38 38.45
N PHE A 876 40.77 -40.43 37.97
CA PHE A 876 39.47 -40.87 38.48
C PHE A 876 39.54 -42.00 39.52
N ALA A 877 40.69 -42.17 40.20
CA ALA A 877 40.88 -43.24 41.19
C ALA A 877 40.43 -42.90 42.63
N ILE A 878 39.85 -41.73 42.91
CA ILE A 878 39.40 -41.39 44.27
C ILE A 878 38.06 -40.65 44.20
N LEU A 879 36.96 -41.38 44.00
CA LEU A 879 35.60 -40.97 44.40
C LEU A 879 34.67 -42.20 44.51
N ALA A 880 35.24 -43.32 44.94
CA ALA A 880 34.53 -44.52 45.40
C ALA A 880 34.59 -44.65 46.93
N LYS A 881 34.43 -43.53 47.66
CA LYS A 881 34.18 -43.50 49.10
C LYS A 881 33.24 -42.33 49.44
N LEU A 882 32.17 -42.64 50.17
CA LEU A 882 31.12 -41.76 50.76
C LEU A 882 29.97 -41.46 49.77
N LYS A 883 28.76 -42.03 49.79
CA LYS A 883 27.93 -42.71 50.81
C LYS A 883 27.89 -42.01 52.18
N SER A 884 27.11 -40.92 52.27
CA SER A 884 26.19 -40.64 53.39
C SER A 884 25.38 -39.35 53.17
N LYS A 885 24.37 -39.40 52.29
CA LYS A 885 22.98 -38.96 52.52
C LYS A 885 22.14 -39.25 51.29
#